data_AF-A0AA91LSH9-F1
#
_entry.id   AF-A0AA91LSH9-F1
#
_cell.length_a   1.000
_cell.length_b   1.000
_cell.length_c   1.000
_cell.angle_alpha   90.00
_cell.angle_beta   90.00
_cell.angle_gamma   90.00
#
_symmetry.space_group_name_H-M   'P 1'
#
loop_
_entity.id
_entity.type
_entity.pdbx_description
1 polymer ?
#
loop_
_entity_poly.entity_id
_entity_poly.type
_entity_poly.pdbx_seq_one_letter_code
_entity_poly.pdbx_strand_id
1 'polypeptide(L)'
;EEILAGIYAQVLGLDRVGVDDSFFDLGGDSISAMRLVAAVNAVLGVDVSVRVVFEAPTVARLVPRLGEGGGGLAPLTAVQRPAVVPLSFAQSRLWFVDQLQGPSPVYNMAVVLRLVGRADVGALGAALADVVGRHESLRTVFPVVGGVARQLVVPVERADFGWQVVDATGWPVGRLQEAVEATAGHCFDLAVEIPLRARLFRVGDDEHVLVAVVHHIAADGWSVTPLVRDLGVAYAARCAGRAPGWAPLAVQYADYTLWQRAQFGDLDDPDSVIGAQLAYWQDALAGMAERVDLPTDRPYPAVADQRGARVEVDWSAQLQQRVARVAREHNATSFMVVQAALAVLLAKLSASCDVAVGFPIAGRRDPALDELVGFFVNTLVLRVDVAGDPSVAEVLGQVRARSLAAYEHQDVPFEVLVERLNPARSLAHHPLVQVMLGWQNVPGGGGDAVGGLALGDMQVSEVPIDTHTARMDLSFSLAERFTDSGEPAGICGMVEFRTDVFDAASVRLLVERLERVLAAMAADPTRALSSVDVLGEAEHAGLDVVGNRAVLSRPVTAVSVPVLVAEHVVRAPEAVAISCGAVSLTYRELDEAANRLAHLLVGRGVGAGQCVALLLERSAQAVVAMLAVLKSGAAYLPIDAALPDARVEFMLSDAAPVAVITTAALAQRVAGYGVAVVDVDDVGLGGQPVTALPAPGADDIAYLIYTSGTTGVPKGVAVTHRNLAHLARSMPPDLPAAQVWTQCHSYAFDFSVWEIWAALLGGHRLVVVPESVTASPDEFHDLLIGEQVNVLTQTPSAVGALSPQGLESVALLLGGEPCPAEVVDRWAPGRVVINAYGPTEATVYASMSTPLPVGADVVPIGAPASTAALFVLDGWLRRVPVGVV
;
A
#
# COMPACT_ATOMS: atom_id res chain seq x y z
N GLU A 1 29.99 25.47 31.11
CA GLU A 1 28.54 25.69 31.34
C GLU A 1 28.05 26.97 30.68
N GLU A 2 28.55 28.16 31.05
CA GLU A 2 28.08 29.44 30.47
C GLU A 2 28.14 29.51 28.93
N ILE A 3 29.26 29.10 28.32
CA ILE A 3 29.39 29.05 26.85
C ILE A 3 28.34 28.12 26.24
N LEU A 4 28.16 26.93 26.82
CA LEU A 4 27.23 25.92 26.30
C LEU A 4 25.77 26.36 26.45
N ALA A 5 25.41 27.00 27.57
CA ALA A 5 24.11 27.62 27.77
C ALA A 5 23.85 28.75 26.75
N GLY A 6 24.87 29.54 26.42
CA GLY A 6 24.81 30.55 25.36
C GLY A 6 24.57 29.93 23.98
N ILE A 7 25.21 28.81 23.65
CA ILE A 7 24.99 28.09 22.39
C ILE A 7 23.56 27.51 22.34
N TYR A 8 23.06 26.91 23.44
CA TYR A 8 21.67 26.45 23.53
C TYR A 8 20.69 27.59 23.25
N ALA A 9 20.88 28.72 23.93
CA ALA A 9 20.06 29.92 23.75
C ALA A 9 20.06 30.41 22.30
N GLN A 10 21.24 30.47 21.66
CA GLN A 10 21.40 30.89 20.27
C GLN A 10 20.71 29.92 19.28
N VAL A 11 20.88 28.61 19.47
CA VAL A 11 20.31 27.60 18.56
C VAL A 11 18.79 27.54 18.65
N LEU A 12 18.24 27.71 19.85
CA LEU A 12 16.80 27.69 20.12
C LEU A 12 16.12 29.06 19.98
N GLY A 13 16.89 30.14 19.78
CA GLY A 13 16.36 31.50 19.69
C GLY A 13 15.79 32.03 21.02
N LEU A 14 16.36 31.60 22.15
CA LEU A 14 15.95 31.99 23.50
C LEU A 14 16.91 33.03 24.07
N ASP A 15 16.43 33.91 24.96
CA ASP A 15 17.29 34.90 25.63
C ASP A 15 18.26 34.26 26.64
N ARG A 16 17.79 33.23 27.36
CA ARG A 16 18.54 32.53 28.42
C ARG A 16 18.10 31.08 28.53
N VAL A 17 19.06 30.22 28.87
CA VAL A 17 18.86 28.79 29.14
C VAL A 17 19.53 28.44 30.47
N GLY A 18 18.79 27.78 31.37
CA GLY A 18 19.30 27.25 32.63
C GLY A 18 20.14 25.99 32.44
N VAL A 19 21.00 25.67 33.40
CA VAL A 19 21.93 24.53 33.26
C VAL A 19 21.24 23.17 33.34
N ASP A 20 20.07 23.13 33.98
CA ASP A 20 19.22 21.93 34.14
C ASP A 20 18.09 21.87 33.11
N ASP A 21 17.96 22.87 32.23
CA ASP A 21 16.93 22.88 31.19
C ASP A 21 17.34 21.90 30.08
N SER A 22 16.44 20.97 29.77
CA SER A 22 16.63 19.99 28.69
C SER A 22 16.49 20.66 27.34
N PHE A 23 17.44 20.43 26.43
CA PHE A 23 17.41 20.95 25.06
C PHE A 23 16.08 20.67 24.35
N PHE A 24 15.56 19.45 24.50
CA PHE A 24 14.32 19.01 23.84
C PHE A 24 13.07 19.55 24.53
N ASP A 25 13.10 19.81 25.83
CA ASP A 25 11.97 20.43 26.54
C ASP A 25 11.83 21.91 26.20
N LEU A 26 12.91 22.55 25.75
CA LEU A 26 12.94 23.93 25.27
C LEU A 26 12.57 24.07 23.77
N GLY A 27 12.03 23.01 23.16
CA GLY A 27 11.64 23.02 21.74
C GLY A 27 12.75 22.60 20.78
N GLY A 28 13.85 22.05 21.29
CA GLY A 28 14.86 21.41 20.46
C GLY A 28 14.32 20.17 19.74
N ASP A 29 14.70 19.99 18.48
CA ASP A 29 14.37 18.84 17.66
C ASP A 29 15.66 18.21 17.10
N SER A 30 15.54 17.19 16.26
CA SER A 30 16.72 16.51 15.69
C SER A 30 17.56 17.44 14.82
N ILE A 31 16.94 18.41 14.14
CA ILE A 31 17.63 19.35 13.25
C ILE A 31 18.39 20.39 14.09
N SER A 32 17.74 20.98 15.10
CA SER A 32 18.41 21.92 15.99
C SER A 32 19.45 21.22 16.89
N ALA A 33 19.29 19.94 17.23
CA ALA A 33 20.32 19.17 17.93
C ALA A 33 21.59 18.99 17.07
N MET A 34 21.44 18.78 15.75
CA MET A 34 22.59 18.76 14.84
C MET A 34 23.31 20.11 14.78
N ARG A 35 22.56 21.23 14.80
CA ARG A 35 23.14 22.58 14.87
C ARG A 35 23.84 22.85 16.19
N LEU A 36 23.26 22.39 17.29
CA LEU A 36 23.87 22.46 18.61
C LEU A 36 25.23 21.75 18.59
N VAL A 37 25.27 20.51 18.09
CA VAL A 37 26.52 19.75 17.95
C VAL A 37 27.55 20.51 17.11
N ALA A 38 27.16 20.99 15.94
CA ALA A 38 28.04 21.77 15.06
C ALA A 38 28.63 23.01 15.77
N ALA A 39 27.78 23.79 16.43
CA ALA A 39 28.19 25.00 17.14
C ALA A 39 29.08 24.68 18.35
N VAL A 40 28.76 23.64 19.13
CA VAL A 40 29.57 23.18 20.26
C VAL A 40 30.95 22.74 19.81
N ASN A 41 31.02 21.91 18.76
CA ASN A 41 32.28 21.39 18.24
C ASN A 41 33.15 22.53 17.68
N ALA A 42 32.55 23.48 16.95
CA ALA A 42 33.25 24.63 16.39
C ALA A 42 33.77 25.60 17.47
N VAL A 43 32.95 25.93 18.47
CA VAL A 43 33.29 26.94 19.50
C VAL A 43 34.26 26.38 20.54
N LEU A 44 34.10 25.12 20.95
CA LEU A 44 34.88 24.51 22.03
C LEU A 44 36.04 23.64 21.53
N GLY A 45 36.12 23.36 20.23
CA GLY A 45 37.17 22.49 19.66
C GLY A 45 37.06 21.04 20.15
N VAL A 46 35.83 20.57 20.36
CA VAL A 46 35.52 19.21 20.84
C VAL A 46 34.80 18.41 19.75
N ASP A 47 34.62 17.12 19.99
CA ASP A 47 33.87 16.22 19.11
C ASP A 47 32.73 15.55 19.89
N VAL A 48 31.58 16.22 19.91
CA VAL A 48 30.32 15.73 20.48
C VAL A 48 29.47 15.16 19.34
N SER A 49 28.90 13.97 19.53
CA SER A 49 27.91 13.44 18.59
C SER A 49 26.49 13.82 19.01
N VAL A 50 25.55 13.80 18.05
CA VAL A 50 24.13 14.07 18.34
C VAL A 50 23.57 13.08 19.36
N ARG A 51 24.04 11.83 19.34
CA ARG A 51 23.68 10.81 20.33
C ARG A 51 24.01 11.25 21.76
N VAL A 52 25.16 11.88 21.99
CA VAL A 52 25.55 12.37 23.33
C VAL A 52 24.57 13.43 23.82
N VAL A 53 24.10 14.33 22.94
CA VAL A 53 23.07 15.33 23.28
C VAL A 53 21.75 14.66 23.66
N PHE A 54 21.34 13.59 22.96
CA PHE A 54 20.16 12.82 23.32
C PHE A 54 20.30 12.06 24.65
N GLU A 55 21.51 11.62 25.00
CA GLU A 55 21.77 10.93 26.28
C GLU A 55 21.95 11.91 27.45
N ALA A 56 22.43 13.13 27.18
CA ALA A 56 22.73 14.18 28.13
C ALA A 56 22.19 15.54 27.64
N PRO A 57 20.85 15.76 27.68
CA PRO A 57 20.22 16.89 27.01
C PRO A 57 20.36 18.23 27.73
N THR A 58 20.77 18.23 29.01
CA THR A 58 20.96 19.46 29.79
C THR A 58 22.43 19.88 29.77
N VAL A 59 22.70 21.18 29.89
CA VAL A 59 24.07 21.72 29.94
C VAL A 59 24.89 21.04 31.05
N ALA A 60 24.33 20.87 32.25
CA ALA A 60 25.00 20.24 33.39
C ALA A 60 25.38 18.77 33.11
N ARG A 61 24.58 18.04 32.33
CA ARG A 61 24.85 16.64 31.97
C ARG A 61 25.75 16.50 30.74
N LEU A 62 25.73 17.48 29.83
CA LEU A 62 26.51 17.45 28.60
C LEU A 62 27.97 17.83 28.85
N VAL A 63 28.24 18.80 29.74
CA VAL A 63 29.60 19.27 30.04
C VAL A 63 30.58 18.15 30.40
N PRO A 64 30.25 17.19 31.30
CA PRO A 64 31.16 16.08 31.63
C PRO A 64 31.49 15.15 30.46
N ARG A 65 30.69 15.18 29.40
CA ARG A 65 30.84 14.30 28.22
C ARG A 65 31.53 15.00 27.04
N LEU A 66 31.85 16.28 27.19
CA LEU A 66 32.63 17.03 26.20
C LEU A 66 34.04 16.43 26.12
N GLY A 67 34.41 15.92 24.94
CA GLY A 67 35.72 15.29 24.71
C GLY A 67 35.77 13.77 24.89
N GLU A 68 34.62 13.10 25.09
CA GLU A 68 34.53 11.62 25.00
C GLU A 68 34.71 11.11 23.55
N GLY A 69 34.54 11.98 22.54
CA GLY A 69 34.73 11.67 21.12
C GLY A 69 36.19 11.81 20.64
N GLY A 70 36.56 10.99 19.65
CA GLY A 70 37.90 10.98 19.06
C GLY A 70 37.90 11.53 17.62
N GLY A 71 38.59 12.65 17.42
CA GLY A 71 38.98 13.17 16.11
C GLY A 71 37.90 13.99 15.39
N GLY A 72 37.66 15.23 15.85
CA GLY A 72 36.77 16.17 15.17
C GLY A 72 37.22 16.50 13.74
N LEU A 73 36.25 16.85 12.89
CA LEU A 73 36.49 17.27 11.50
C LEU A 73 37.42 18.49 11.45
N ALA A 74 38.28 18.57 10.43
CA ALA A 74 39.08 19.76 10.20
C ALA A 74 38.16 20.96 9.89
N PRO A 75 38.54 22.19 10.29
CA PRO A 75 37.72 23.37 10.06
C PRO A 75 37.51 23.65 8.57
N LEU A 76 36.29 24.04 8.19
CA LEU A 76 35.98 24.45 6.84
C LEU A 76 36.58 25.84 6.58
N THR A 77 37.51 25.92 5.62
CA THR A 77 38.23 27.15 5.27
C THR A 77 38.30 27.31 3.75
N ALA A 78 38.48 28.54 3.28
CA ALA A 78 38.69 28.82 1.87
C ALA A 78 40.04 28.23 1.41
N VAL A 79 40.05 27.54 0.27
CA VAL A 79 41.22 26.83 -0.24
C VAL A 79 41.61 27.29 -1.65
N GLN A 80 42.87 27.08 -2.02
CA GLN A 80 43.29 27.27 -3.41
C GLN A 80 42.65 26.19 -4.28
N ARG A 81 41.79 26.62 -5.22
CA ARG A 81 41.04 25.70 -6.07
C ARG A 81 41.93 25.04 -7.13
N PRO A 82 41.82 23.72 -7.33
CA PRO A 82 42.45 23.05 -8.46
C PRO A 82 41.80 23.49 -9.78
N ALA A 83 42.46 23.18 -10.91
CA ALA A 83 41.93 23.49 -12.24
C ALA A 83 40.59 22.80 -12.56
N VAL A 84 40.31 21.68 -11.87
CA VAL A 84 39.05 20.94 -11.97
C VAL A 84 38.48 20.81 -10.57
N VAL A 85 37.38 21.51 -10.31
CA VAL A 85 36.62 21.36 -9.07
C VAL A 85 35.58 20.24 -9.27
N PRO A 86 35.65 19.13 -8.51
CA PRO A 86 34.67 18.05 -8.64
C PRO A 86 33.29 18.50 -8.15
N LEU A 87 32.25 17.72 -8.41
CA LEU A 87 30.94 17.93 -7.77
C LEU A 87 31.00 17.46 -6.31
N SER A 88 30.22 18.13 -5.45
CA SER A 88 29.93 17.58 -4.13
C SER A 88 29.15 16.26 -4.26
N PHE A 89 29.08 15.51 -3.17
CA PHE A 89 28.24 14.31 -3.09
C PHE A 89 26.77 14.59 -3.47
N ALA A 90 26.19 15.66 -2.92
CA ALA A 90 24.82 16.07 -3.20
C ALA A 90 24.64 16.56 -4.65
N GLN A 91 25.59 17.32 -5.20
CA GLN A 91 25.51 17.74 -6.61
C GLN A 91 25.65 16.57 -7.57
N SER A 92 26.51 15.60 -7.26
CA SER A 92 26.72 14.40 -8.10
C SER A 92 25.43 13.62 -8.27
N ARG A 93 24.62 13.52 -7.20
CA ARG A 93 23.26 12.98 -7.21
C ARG A 93 22.37 13.66 -8.24
N LEU A 94 22.17 14.98 -8.13
CA LEU A 94 21.20 15.68 -8.98
C LEU A 94 21.67 15.75 -10.43
N TRP A 95 22.99 15.83 -10.63
CA TRP A 95 23.58 15.70 -11.95
C TRP A 95 23.31 14.31 -12.56
N PHE A 96 23.45 13.22 -11.81
CA PHE A 96 23.15 11.87 -12.30
C PHE A 96 21.67 11.73 -12.71
N VAL A 97 20.75 12.25 -11.89
CA VAL A 97 19.31 12.24 -12.20
C VAL A 97 19.01 13.02 -13.47
N ASP A 98 19.61 14.22 -13.62
CA ASP A 98 19.51 15.02 -14.84
C ASP A 98 20.04 14.28 -16.08
N GLN A 99 21.15 13.56 -15.97
CA GLN A 99 21.66 12.74 -17.09
C GLN A 99 20.76 11.55 -17.45
N LEU A 100 20.04 11.00 -16.47
CA LEU A 100 19.14 9.86 -16.68
C LEU A 100 17.81 10.28 -17.31
N GLN A 101 17.25 11.41 -16.87
CA GLN A 101 15.91 11.87 -17.24
C GLN A 101 15.92 12.96 -18.32
N GLY A 102 17.05 13.65 -18.49
CA GLY A 102 17.16 14.89 -19.25
C GLY A 102 16.65 16.12 -18.47
N PRO A 103 16.76 17.32 -19.08
CA PRO A 103 16.31 18.58 -18.47
C PRO A 103 14.83 18.53 -18.06
N SER A 104 14.56 18.75 -16.78
CA SER A 104 13.22 18.60 -16.18
C SER A 104 12.97 19.64 -15.09
N PRO A 105 11.72 20.13 -14.92
CA PRO A 105 11.39 21.08 -13.86
C PRO A 105 11.20 20.40 -12.50
N VAL A 106 11.28 19.07 -12.42
CA VAL A 106 11.03 18.28 -11.20
C VAL A 106 11.88 18.73 -10.02
N TYR A 107 13.11 19.19 -10.27
CA TYR A 107 14.02 19.71 -9.25
C TYR A 107 14.11 21.24 -9.24
N ASN A 108 13.09 21.95 -9.73
CA ASN A 108 13.02 23.40 -9.59
C ASN A 108 12.49 23.80 -8.21
N MET A 109 13.12 24.82 -7.64
CA MET A 109 12.62 25.60 -6.51
C MET A 109 12.11 26.94 -7.06
N ALA A 110 10.80 27.04 -7.25
CA ALA A 110 10.14 28.25 -7.74
C ALA A 110 9.56 29.06 -6.58
N VAL A 111 9.82 30.37 -6.57
CA VAL A 111 9.24 31.35 -5.65
C VAL A 111 8.51 32.39 -6.48
N VAL A 112 7.24 32.64 -6.16
CA VAL A 112 6.41 33.66 -6.80
C VAL A 112 6.01 34.70 -5.77
N LEU A 113 6.44 35.94 -5.96
CA LEU A 113 6.17 37.05 -5.06
C LEU A 113 5.26 38.07 -5.74
N ARG A 114 4.17 38.42 -5.06
CA ARG A 114 3.37 39.59 -5.40
C ARG A 114 3.94 40.79 -4.65
N LEU A 115 4.29 41.83 -5.40
CA LEU A 115 4.88 43.07 -4.91
C LEU A 115 3.89 44.22 -5.14
N VAL A 116 3.43 44.85 -4.06
CA VAL A 116 2.51 45.99 -4.11
C VAL A 116 3.21 47.24 -3.56
N GLY A 117 3.34 48.25 -4.41
CA GLY A 117 4.03 49.51 -4.15
C GLY A 117 4.92 49.95 -5.31
N ARG A 118 5.57 51.12 -5.15
CA ARG A 118 6.51 51.66 -6.13
C ARG A 118 7.83 50.90 -6.14
N ALA A 119 7.95 49.93 -7.05
CA ALA A 119 9.18 49.18 -7.26
C ALA A 119 10.19 49.96 -8.13
N ASP A 120 11.44 50.12 -7.67
CA ASP A 120 12.54 50.46 -8.56
C ASP A 120 13.02 49.17 -9.26
N VAL A 121 12.43 48.90 -10.42
CA VAL A 121 12.71 47.69 -11.21
C VAL A 121 14.18 47.59 -11.61
N GLY A 122 14.85 48.72 -11.84
CA GLY A 122 16.28 48.76 -12.16
C GLY A 122 17.13 48.37 -10.96
N ALA A 123 16.81 48.91 -9.78
CA ALA A 123 17.47 48.54 -8.53
C ALA A 123 17.23 47.06 -8.17
N LEU A 124 16.03 46.52 -8.43
CA LEU A 124 15.71 45.10 -8.18
C LEU A 124 16.53 44.16 -9.06
N GLY A 125 16.65 44.45 -10.37
CA GLY A 125 17.49 43.68 -11.27
C GLY A 125 18.98 43.75 -10.89
N ALA A 126 19.46 44.93 -10.50
CA ALA A 126 20.84 45.11 -10.02
C ALA A 126 21.10 44.39 -8.68
N ALA A 127 20.12 44.39 -7.77
CA ALA A 127 20.19 43.69 -6.49
C ALA A 127 20.28 42.18 -6.69
N LEU A 128 19.49 41.62 -7.61
CA LEU A 128 19.58 40.20 -7.96
C LEU A 128 20.95 39.85 -8.55
N ALA A 129 21.50 40.70 -9.41
CA ALA A 129 22.86 40.51 -9.93
C ALA A 129 23.93 40.53 -8.82
N ASP A 130 23.77 41.37 -7.79
CA ASP A 130 24.68 41.40 -6.63
C ASP A 130 24.61 40.10 -5.82
N VAL A 131 23.40 39.55 -5.62
CA VAL A 131 23.20 38.25 -4.93
C VAL A 131 23.85 37.11 -5.72
N VAL A 132 23.67 37.09 -7.05
CA VAL A 132 24.34 36.13 -7.95
C VAL A 132 25.86 36.29 -7.92
N GLY A 133 26.36 37.52 -7.79
CA GLY A 133 27.78 37.79 -7.61
C GLY A 133 28.33 37.26 -6.28
N ARG A 134 27.56 37.45 -5.19
CA ARG A 134 27.92 37.03 -3.82
C ARG A 134 27.95 35.51 -3.66
N HIS A 135 27.00 34.80 -4.24
CA HIS A 135 26.84 33.35 -4.10
C HIS A 135 27.23 32.61 -5.38
N GLU A 136 28.42 32.00 -5.39
CA GLU A 136 28.96 31.35 -6.60
C GLU A 136 28.10 30.20 -7.11
N SER A 137 27.39 29.50 -6.22
CA SER A 137 26.52 28.37 -6.55
C SER A 137 25.44 28.75 -7.58
N LEU A 138 24.89 29.96 -7.50
CA LEU A 138 23.84 30.46 -8.41
C LEU A 138 24.32 30.70 -9.85
N ARG A 139 25.64 30.81 -10.04
CA ARG A 139 26.28 31.02 -11.35
C ARG A 139 27.24 29.90 -11.73
N THR A 140 27.03 28.70 -11.18
CA THR A 140 27.84 27.52 -11.47
C THR A 140 27.15 26.62 -12.49
N VAL A 141 27.88 26.24 -13.55
CA VAL A 141 27.45 25.24 -14.53
C VAL A 141 28.25 23.94 -14.37
N PHE A 142 27.72 22.83 -14.88
CA PHE A 142 28.19 21.46 -14.63
C PHE A 142 28.59 20.72 -15.92
N PRO A 143 29.58 21.20 -16.69
CA PRO A 143 29.98 20.56 -17.94
C PRO A 143 30.75 19.25 -17.70
N VAL A 144 30.63 18.32 -18.64
CA VAL A 144 31.42 17.09 -18.68
C VAL A 144 32.68 17.32 -19.52
N VAL A 145 33.86 17.10 -18.93
CA VAL A 145 35.14 17.18 -19.65
C VAL A 145 35.95 15.92 -19.38
N GLY A 146 36.27 15.18 -20.44
CA GLY A 146 37.00 13.92 -20.32
C GLY A 146 36.22 12.82 -19.59
N GLY A 147 34.88 12.85 -19.66
CA GLY A 147 34.00 11.88 -19.00
C GLY A 147 33.69 12.16 -17.53
N VAL A 148 34.21 13.26 -16.96
CA VAL A 148 34.01 13.64 -15.56
C VAL A 148 33.26 14.97 -15.47
N ALA A 149 32.18 15.01 -14.69
CA ALA A 149 31.46 16.24 -14.38
C ALA A 149 32.29 17.13 -13.44
N ARG A 150 32.27 18.44 -13.67
CA ARG A 150 32.98 19.42 -12.84
C ARG A 150 32.15 20.67 -12.60
N GLN A 151 32.43 21.36 -11.51
CA GLN A 151 31.88 22.69 -11.26
C GLN A 151 32.65 23.73 -12.06
N LEU A 152 31.95 24.55 -12.85
CA LEU A 152 32.50 25.70 -13.54
C LEU A 152 31.74 26.96 -13.10
N VAL A 153 32.37 27.73 -12.22
CA VAL A 153 31.84 29.01 -11.75
C VAL A 153 31.96 30.05 -12.87
N VAL A 154 30.83 30.49 -13.42
CA VAL A 154 30.76 31.48 -14.49
C VAL A 154 31.12 32.86 -13.94
N PRO A 155 32.01 33.66 -14.57
CA PRO A 155 32.29 35.03 -14.15
C PRO A 155 31.01 35.86 -14.03
N VAL A 156 30.93 36.73 -13.02
CA VAL A 156 29.70 37.47 -12.70
C VAL A 156 29.22 38.34 -13.87
N GLU A 157 30.14 38.86 -14.69
CA GLU A 157 29.83 39.69 -15.85
C GLU A 157 29.19 38.90 -17.01
N ARG A 158 29.26 37.57 -16.95
CA ARG A 158 28.68 36.63 -17.93
C ARG A 158 27.52 35.81 -17.37
N ALA A 159 27.15 36.03 -16.11
CA ALA A 159 26.05 35.32 -15.47
C ALA A 159 24.71 35.85 -16.00
N ASP A 160 24.09 35.11 -16.91
CA ASP A 160 22.75 35.42 -17.43
C ASP A 160 21.68 34.62 -16.67
N PHE A 161 21.02 35.28 -15.72
CA PHE A 161 19.91 34.71 -14.95
C PHE A 161 18.54 35.05 -15.57
N GLY A 162 18.52 35.40 -16.86
CA GLY A 162 17.30 35.57 -17.64
C GLY A 162 16.40 36.72 -17.18
N TRP A 163 16.96 37.74 -16.51
CA TRP A 163 16.20 38.88 -16.01
C TRP A 163 15.45 39.62 -17.11
N GLN A 164 14.14 39.51 -17.09
CA GLN A 164 13.26 40.16 -18.06
C GLN A 164 12.08 40.82 -17.34
N VAL A 165 11.78 42.04 -17.75
CA VAL A 165 10.58 42.79 -17.32
C VAL A 165 9.53 42.65 -18.40
N VAL A 166 8.43 41.98 -18.09
CA VAL A 166 7.32 41.72 -18.99
C VAL A 166 6.17 42.64 -18.63
N ASP A 167 5.70 43.43 -19.60
CA ASP A 167 4.50 44.24 -19.41
C ASP A 167 3.25 43.36 -19.52
N ALA A 168 2.70 43.00 -18.36
CA ALA A 168 1.48 42.22 -18.22
C ALA A 168 0.25 43.09 -17.92
N THR A 169 0.36 44.41 -18.08
CA THR A 169 -0.73 45.36 -17.82
C THR A 169 -1.94 45.01 -18.70
N GLY A 170 -3.09 44.76 -18.06
CA GLY A 170 -4.32 44.39 -18.75
C GLY A 170 -4.38 42.96 -19.27
N TRP A 171 -3.41 42.09 -18.92
CA TRP A 171 -3.53 40.66 -19.23
C TRP A 171 -4.69 40.02 -18.44
N PRO A 172 -5.43 39.08 -19.03
CA PRO A 172 -6.34 38.23 -18.28
C PRO A 172 -5.57 37.42 -17.22
N VAL A 173 -6.19 37.17 -16.06
CA VAL A 173 -5.58 36.43 -14.94
C VAL A 173 -5.01 35.07 -15.41
N GLY A 174 -5.76 34.32 -16.22
CA GLY A 174 -5.32 33.03 -16.75
C GLY A 174 -4.03 33.12 -17.59
N ARG A 175 -3.85 34.18 -18.38
CA ARG A 175 -2.63 34.38 -19.18
C ARG A 175 -1.41 34.70 -18.30
N LEU A 176 -1.60 35.50 -17.25
CA LEU A 176 -0.54 35.77 -16.29
C LEU A 176 -0.13 34.48 -15.58
N GLN A 177 -1.12 33.68 -15.16
CA GLN A 177 -0.90 32.39 -14.53
C GLN A 177 -0.12 31.42 -15.45
N GLU A 178 -0.52 31.25 -16.71
CA GLU A 178 0.21 30.44 -17.69
C GLU A 178 1.68 30.90 -17.87
N ALA A 179 1.93 32.22 -17.88
CA ALA A 179 3.28 32.76 -18.03
C ALA A 179 4.15 32.56 -16.76
N VAL A 180 3.52 32.65 -15.59
CA VAL A 180 4.15 32.35 -14.29
C VAL A 180 4.50 30.86 -14.22
N GLU A 181 3.56 29.97 -14.54
CA GLU A 181 3.75 28.52 -14.60
C GLU A 181 4.82 28.12 -15.62
N ALA A 182 4.82 28.72 -16.81
CA ALA A 182 5.86 28.48 -17.82
C ALA A 182 7.26 28.93 -17.37
N THR A 183 7.33 29.95 -16.51
CA THR A 183 8.61 30.39 -15.93
C THR A 183 9.06 29.43 -14.84
N ALA A 184 8.15 29.02 -13.95
CA ALA A 184 8.38 28.03 -12.89
C ALA A 184 8.79 26.65 -13.43
N GLY A 185 8.17 26.23 -14.53
CA GLY A 185 8.43 24.98 -15.23
C GLY A 185 9.61 25.00 -16.21
N HIS A 186 10.52 25.98 -16.12
CA HIS A 186 11.68 26.04 -17.01
C HIS A 186 12.63 24.85 -16.79
N CYS A 187 12.93 24.10 -17.85
CA CYS A 187 13.91 23.02 -17.81
C CYS A 187 15.33 23.59 -18.00
N PHE A 188 16.16 23.53 -16.96
CA PHE A 188 17.56 23.96 -17.02
C PHE A 188 18.44 22.91 -17.71
N ASP A 189 19.29 23.33 -18.64
CA ASP A 189 20.42 22.50 -19.11
C ASP A 189 21.65 22.81 -18.24
N LEU A 190 21.89 21.96 -17.25
CA LEU A 190 22.93 22.16 -16.25
C LEU A 190 24.35 22.21 -16.83
N ALA A 191 24.57 21.73 -18.05
CA ALA A 191 25.90 21.74 -18.67
C ALA A 191 26.30 23.12 -19.22
N VAL A 192 25.33 23.96 -19.58
CA VAL A 192 25.56 25.23 -20.30
C VAL A 192 24.80 26.43 -19.75
N GLU A 193 23.71 26.21 -19.01
CA GLU A 193 22.87 27.26 -18.42
C GLU A 193 23.11 27.35 -16.91
N ILE A 194 23.19 28.57 -16.37
CA ILE A 194 23.25 28.73 -14.92
C ILE A 194 21.90 28.32 -14.28
N PRO A 195 21.91 27.70 -13.09
CA PRO A 195 20.73 27.12 -12.45
C PRO A 195 19.81 28.17 -11.78
N LEU A 196 19.65 29.34 -12.38
CA LEU A 196 18.80 30.43 -11.89
C LEU A 196 18.13 31.16 -13.05
N ARG A 197 16.82 31.42 -12.91
CA ARG A 197 16.06 32.28 -13.80
C ARG A 197 15.12 33.18 -13.01
N ALA A 198 15.03 34.45 -13.38
CA ALA A 198 14.11 35.40 -12.76
C ALA A 198 13.38 36.29 -13.76
N ARG A 199 12.08 36.50 -13.59
CA ARG A 199 11.24 37.38 -14.42
C ARG A 199 10.33 38.24 -13.56
N LEU A 200 10.15 39.48 -13.98
CA LEU A 200 9.23 40.43 -13.33
C LEU A 200 8.09 40.76 -14.28
N PHE A 201 6.86 40.46 -13.88
CA PHE A 201 5.65 40.85 -14.60
C PHE A 201 5.10 42.13 -13.98
N ARG A 202 5.00 43.20 -14.77
CA ARG A 202 4.31 44.43 -14.36
C ARG A 202 2.82 44.28 -14.65
N VAL A 203 1.99 44.19 -13.62
CA VAL A 203 0.54 43.96 -13.73
C VAL A 203 -0.24 45.27 -13.66
N GLY A 204 0.30 46.26 -12.95
CA GLY A 204 -0.18 47.64 -12.89
C GLY A 204 0.95 48.60 -12.52
N ASP A 205 0.62 49.89 -12.34
CA ASP A 205 1.62 50.94 -12.08
C ASP A 205 2.40 50.70 -10.76
N ASP A 206 1.72 50.19 -9.73
CA ASP A 206 2.28 49.89 -8.41
C ASP A 206 2.12 48.39 -8.05
N GLU A 207 2.00 47.51 -9.05
CA GLU A 207 1.76 46.08 -8.84
C GLU A 207 2.60 45.22 -9.76
N HIS A 208 3.41 44.34 -9.17
CA HIS A 208 4.32 43.45 -9.89
C HIS A 208 4.24 42.02 -9.36
N VAL A 209 4.57 41.04 -10.21
CA VAL A 209 4.75 39.64 -9.84
C VAL A 209 6.17 39.23 -10.22
N LEU A 210 6.99 38.92 -9.24
CA LEU A 210 8.35 38.39 -9.42
C LEU A 210 8.30 36.87 -9.37
N VAL A 211 8.78 36.22 -10.42
CA VAL A 211 8.98 34.77 -10.45
C VAL A 211 10.47 34.50 -10.48
N ALA A 212 10.99 33.82 -9.47
CA ALA A 212 12.38 33.38 -9.39
C ALA A 212 12.41 31.85 -9.27
N VAL A 213 13.26 31.21 -10.07
CA VAL A 213 13.35 29.76 -10.16
C VAL A 213 14.80 29.36 -10.08
N VAL A 214 15.14 28.52 -9.13
CA VAL A 214 16.48 27.99 -8.92
C VAL A 214 16.44 26.48 -9.06
N HIS A 215 17.35 25.88 -9.81
CA HIS A 215 17.48 24.43 -9.82
C HIS A 215 18.08 23.96 -8.49
N HIS A 216 17.53 22.90 -7.90
CA HIS A 216 17.88 22.42 -6.56
C HIS A 216 19.37 22.02 -6.42
N ILE A 217 20.09 21.84 -7.52
CA ILE A 217 21.56 21.61 -7.52
C ILE A 217 22.37 22.81 -7.00
N ALA A 218 21.79 24.02 -7.03
CA ALA A 218 22.45 25.26 -6.64
C ALA A 218 21.95 25.84 -5.31
N ALA A 219 20.78 25.43 -4.84
CA ALA A 219 20.17 25.91 -3.61
C ALA A 219 19.29 24.81 -2.98
N ASP A 220 19.07 24.89 -1.69
CA ASP A 220 18.13 24.05 -0.93
C ASP A 220 17.17 24.90 -0.09
N GLY A 221 16.23 24.26 0.60
CA GLY A 221 15.25 24.98 1.43
C GLY A 221 15.89 25.93 2.46
N TRP A 222 17.07 25.57 2.99
CA TRP A 222 17.82 26.41 3.93
C TRP A 222 18.52 27.60 3.25
N SER A 223 18.74 27.53 1.94
CA SER A 223 19.28 28.63 1.15
C SER A 223 18.26 29.76 0.92
N VAL A 224 16.96 29.54 1.18
CA VAL A 224 15.92 30.56 0.95
C VAL A 224 16.09 31.76 1.87
N THR A 225 16.32 31.53 3.17
CA THR A 225 16.52 32.62 4.15
C THR A 225 17.70 33.54 3.82
N PRO A 226 18.94 33.06 3.58
CA PRO A 226 20.04 33.93 3.20
C PRO A 226 19.81 34.61 1.83
N LEU A 227 19.14 33.94 0.87
CA LEU A 227 18.82 34.53 -0.42
C LEU A 227 17.84 35.71 -0.30
N VAL A 228 16.79 35.54 0.49
CA VAL A 228 15.80 36.59 0.81
C VAL A 228 16.45 37.76 1.55
N ARG A 229 17.23 37.49 2.59
CA ARG A 229 17.95 38.51 3.38
C ARG A 229 18.89 39.32 2.48
N ASP A 230 19.72 38.64 1.70
CA ASP A 230 20.73 39.30 0.87
C ASP A 230 20.06 40.10 -0.26
N LEU A 231 18.94 39.64 -0.83
CA LEU A 231 18.17 40.41 -1.81
C LEU A 231 17.62 41.71 -1.21
N GLY A 232 17.05 41.68 0.00
CA GLY A 232 16.56 42.88 0.68
C GLY A 232 17.67 43.91 0.95
N VAL A 233 18.81 43.46 1.46
CA VAL A 233 19.99 44.31 1.70
C VAL A 233 20.51 44.92 0.39
N ALA A 234 20.60 44.13 -0.67
CA ALA A 234 21.07 44.59 -1.96
C ALA A 234 20.12 45.61 -2.60
N TYR A 235 18.81 45.36 -2.54
CA TYR A 235 17.80 46.27 -3.06
C TYR A 235 17.84 47.62 -2.35
N ALA A 236 17.90 47.63 -1.01
CA ALA A 236 18.01 48.87 -0.25
C ALA A 236 19.27 49.67 -0.60
N ALA A 237 20.41 49.01 -0.82
CA ALA A 237 21.65 49.67 -1.24
C ALA A 237 21.53 50.25 -2.66
N ARG A 238 20.93 49.51 -3.59
CA ARG A 238 20.76 49.94 -5.00
C ARG A 238 19.77 51.08 -5.15
N CYS A 239 18.67 51.09 -4.40
CA CYS A 239 17.76 52.23 -4.30
C CYS A 239 18.48 53.50 -3.80
N ALA A 240 19.50 53.35 -2.94
CA ALA A 240 20.35 54.44 -2.49
C ALA A 240 21.51 54.79 -3.45
N GLY A 241 21.56 54.19 -4.65
CA GLY A 241 22.57 54.46 -5.67
C GLY A 241 23.98 53.93 -5.35
N ARG A 242 24.11 52.95 -4.43
CA ARG A 242 25.40 52.37 -4.03
C ARG A 242 25.41 50.84 -4.14
N ALA A 243 26.60 50.26 -4.18
CA ALA A 243 26.75 48.81 -4.09
C ALA A 243 26.47 48.31 -2.66
N PRO A 244 26.06 47.05 -2.48
CA PRO A 244 25.87 46.45 -1.15
C PRO A 244 27.17 46.44 -0.35
N GLY A 245 27.09 46.79 0.93
CA GLY A 245 28.26 46.92 1.83
C GLY A 245 28.50 45.71 2.73
N TRP A 246 28.18 44.50 2.26
CA TRP A 246 28.33 43.28 3.05
C TRP A 246 29.78 42.79 3.11
N ALA A 247 30.12 42.05 4.18
CA ALA A 247 31.40 41.35 4.25
C ALA A 247 31.42 40.17 3.25
N PRO A 248 32.60 39.82 2.69
CA PRO A 248 32.75 38.59 1.92
C PRO A 248 32.34 37.36 2.74
N LEU A 249 31.75 36.36 2.09
CA LEU A 249 31.46 35.07 2.74
C LEU A 249 32.77 34.39 3.14
N ALA A 250 32.77 33.69 4.28
CA ALA A 250 33.95 33.00 4.80
C ALA A 250 34.44 31.89 3.86
N VAL A 251 33.50 31.21 3.18
CA VAL A 251 33.73 30.15 2.20
C VAL A 251 32.69 30.20 1.09
N GLN A 252 32.99 29.58 -0.05
CA GLN A 252 32.04 29.33 -1.13
C GLN A 252 31.77 27.83 -1.28
N TYR A 253 30.74 27.48 -2.07
CA TYR A 253 30.32 26.09 -2.22
C TYR A 253 31.42 25.15 -2.79
N ALA A 254 32.28 25.69 -3.65
CA ALA A 254 33.44 24.97 -4.16
C ALA A 254 34.44 24.60 -3.05
N ASP A 255 34.61 25.48 -2.05
CA ASP A 255 35.50 25.23 -0.90
C ASP A 255 34.92 24.12 -0.02
N TYR A 256 33.60 24.15 0.23
CA TYR A 256 32.88 23.04 0.90
C TYR A 256 33.07 21.72 0.16
N THR A 257 32.96 21.73 -1.17
CA THR A 257 33.11 20.50 -1.97
C THR A 257 34.51 19.89 -1.81
N LEU A 258 35.55 20.73 -1.87
CA LEU A 258 36.94 20.27 -1.73
C LEU A 258 37.22 19.78 -0.30
N TRP A 259 36.71 20.49 0.71
CA TRP A 259 36.78 20.08 2.10
C TRP A 259 36.08 18.73 2.32
N GLN A 260 34.85 18.55 1.81
CA GLN A 260 34.09 17.31 1.93
C GLN A 260 34.89 16.11 1.39
N ARG A 261 35.44 16.24 0.17
CA ARG A 261 36.25 15.20 -0.46
C ARG A 261 37.51 14.87 0.35
N ALA A 262 38.17 15.89 0.90
CA ALA A 262 39.38 15.70 1.70
C ALA A 262 39.10 15.08 3.08
N GLN A 263 37.98 15.43 3.73
CA GLN A 263 37.63 14.93 5.05
C GLN A 263 37.14 13.48 5.01
N PHE A 264 36.27 13.16 4.06
CA PHE A 264 35.57 11.88 4.07
C PHE A 264 36.28 10.79 3.27
N GLY A 265 37.18 11.17 2.36
CA GLY A 265 37.96 10.23 1.56
C GLY A 265 37.19 9.65 0.38
N ASP A 266 37.62 8.47 -0.08
CA ASP A 266 37.09 7.80 -1.26
C ASP A 266 36.09 6.69 -0.89
N LEU A 267 34.96 6.60 -1.61
CA LEU A 267 33.92 5.59 -1.42
C LEU A 267 34.40 4.16 -1.69
N ASP A 268 35.46 4.01 -2.49
CA ASP A 268 36.06 2.71 -2.81
C ASP A 268 37.18 2.33 -1.82
N ASP A 269 37.55 3.24 -0.91
CA ASP A 269 38.51 2.97 0.16
C ASP A 269 37.78 2.59 1.46
N PRO A 270 37.82 1.31 1.90
CA PRO A 270 37.13 0.86 3.10
C PRO A 270 37.71 1.45 4.40
N ASP A 271 38.95 1.96 4.37
CA ASP A 271 39.59 2.59 5.52
C ASP A 271 39.24 4.09 5.63
N SER A 272 38.53 4.64 4.63
CA SER A 272 38.05 6.02 4.66
C SER A 272 36.81 6.17 5.55
N VAL A 273 36.57 7.41 6.02
CA VAL A 273 35.39 7.72 6.84
C VAL A 273 34.09 7.42 6.07
N ILE A 274 34.03 7.78 4.79
CA ILE A 274 32.85 7.52 3.97
C ILE A 274 32.65 6.03 3.66
N GLY A 275 33.75 5.29 3.48
CA GLY A 275 33.72 3.84 3.28
C GLY A 275 33.15 3.09 4.49
N ALA A 276 33.56 3.49 5.70
CA ALA A 276 33.02 2.95 6.94
C ALA A 276 31.51 3.26 7.10
N GLN A 277 31.08 4.49 6.78
CA GLN A 277 29.66 4.83 6.80
C GLN A 277 28.85 4.05 5.76
N LEU A 278 29.42 3.80 4.59
CA LEU A 278 28.79 3.01 3.54
C LEU A 278 28.59 1.55 3.96
N ALA A 279 29.58 0.95 4.63
CA ALA A 279 29.47 -0.41 5.16
C ALA A 279 28.33 -0.55 6.18
N TYR A 280 28.14 0.45 7.06
CA TYR A 280 26.99 0.50 7.97
C TYR A 280 25.66 0.47 7.20
N TRP A 281 25.50 1.31 6.16
CA TRP A 281 24.25 1.35 5.39
C TRP A 281 23.97 0.06 4.63
N GLN A 282 25.01 -0.59 4.11
CA GLN A 282 24.87 -1.90 3.45
C GLN A 282 24.33 -2.95 4.42
N ASP A 283 24.82 -2.97 5.66
CA ASP A 283 24.33 -3.88 6.71
C ASP A 283 22.90 -3.51 7.17
N ALA A 284 22.66 -2.23 7.49
CA ALA A 284 21.38 -1.74 7.99
C ALA A 284 20.21 -1.96 7.01
N LEU A 285 20.49 -1.87 5.71
CA LEU A 285 19.49 -2.02 4.64
C LEU A 285 19.50 -3.41 3.99
N ALA A 286 20.34 -4.35 4.47
CA ALA A 286 20.41 -5.70 3.93
C ALA A 286 19.08 -6.46 4.07
N GLY A 287 18.63 -7.07 2.97
CA GLY A 287 17.41 -7.88 2.96
C GLY A 287 16.11 -7.10 3.11
N MET A 288 16.15 -5.77 3.02
CA MET A 288 14.95 -4.93 2.97
C MET A 288 14.17 -5.22 1.68
N ALA A 289 12.84 -5.16 1.74
CA ALA A 289 12.01 -5.21 0.55
C ALA A 289 12.37 -4.07 -0.42
N GLU A 290 12.37 -4.34 -1.73
CA GLU A 290 12.73 -3.33 -2.74
C GLU A 290 11.69 -2.19 -2.82
N ARG A 291 10.46 -2.47 -2.38
CA ARG A 291 9.31 -1.56 -2.42
C ARG A 291 8.35 -1.85 -1.27
N VAL A 292 7.77 -0.79 -0.71
CA VAL A 292 6.56 -0.86 0.11
C VAL A 292 5.35 -0.88 -0.82
N ASP A 293 4.59 -1.98 -0.81
CA ASP A 293 3.38 -2.10 -1.65
C ASP A 293 2.24 -1.26 -1.09
N LEU A 294 2.08 -0.06 -1.63
CA LEU A 294 1.00 0.86 -1.24
C LEU A 294 -0.30 0.50 -1.99
N PRO A 295 -1.48 0.68 -1.35
CA PRO A 295 -2.75 0.54 -2.03
C PRO A 295 -2.96 1.75 -2.98
N THR A 296 -2.55 1.60 -4.23
CA THR A 296 -2.71 2.61 -5.28
C THR A 296 -4.09 2.54 -5.92
N ASP A 297 -4.58 3.66 -6.45
CA ASP A 297 -5.87 3.73 -7.16
C ASP A 297 -5.75 3.15 -8.59
N ARG A 298 -4.52 3.10 -9.11
CA ARG A 298 -4.15 2.60 -10.43
C ARG A 298 -2.84 1.80 -10.37
N PRO A 299 -2.64 0.82 -11.26
CA PRO A 299 -1.37 0.11 -11.36
C PRO A 299 -0.25 1.08 -11.76
N TYR A 300 0.98 0.79 -11.33
CA TYR A 300 2.14 1.57 -11.73
C TYR A 300 2.35 1.51 -13.25
N PRO A 301 2.54 2.65 -13.93
CA PRO A 301 2.94 2.65 -15.34
C PRO A 301 4.38 2.16 -15.49
N ALA A 302 4.78 1.76 -16.70
CA ALA A 302 6.14 1.31 -16.98
C ALA A 302 7.20 2.41 -16.73
N VAL A 303 6.82 3.68 -16.91
CA VAL A 303 7.63 4.86 -16.65
C VAL A 303 6.74 5.89 -15.94
N ALA A 304 7.22 6.42 -14.81
CA ALA A 304 6.53 7.47 -14.08
C ALA A 304 6.49 8.78 -14.90
N ASP A 305 5.32 9.41 -15.01
CA ASP A 305 5.19 10.71 -15.70
C ASP A 305 5.60 11.91 -14.82
N GLN A 306 5.88 11.65 -13.54
CA GLN A 306 6.28 12.61 -12.52
C GLN A 306 5.26 13.74 -12.29
N ARG A 307 4.01 13.55 -12.72
CA ARG A 307 2.91 14.50 -12.49
C ARG A 307 2.41 14.37 -11.06
N GLY A 308 2.24 15.51 -10.42
CA GLY A 308 1.89 15.59 -9.00
C GLY A 308 0.71 16.47 -8.70
N ALA A 309 0.11 16.21 -7.54
CA ALA A 309 -0.85 17.09 -6.87
C ALA A 309 -0.55 17.09 -5.36
N ARG A 310 -1.25 17.95 -4.62
CA ARG A 310 -1.03 18.14 -3.18
C ARG A 310 -2.32 18.07 -2.39
N VAL A 311 -2.22 17.58 -1.16
CA VAL A 311 -3.27 17.59 -0.14
C VAL A 311 -2.75 18.27 1.11
N GLU A 312 -3.52 19.20 1.68
CA GLU A 312 -3.16 19.88 2.92
C GLU A 312 -3.30 18.95 4.14
N VAL A 313 -2.46 19.20 5.13
CA VAL A 313 -2.49 18.56 6.45
C VAL A 313 -2.71 19.65 7.49
N ASP A 314 -3.72 19.48 8.33
CA ASP A 314 -4.00 20.39 9.45
C ASP A 314 -4.50 19.59 10.65
N TRP A 315 -3.61 19.33 11.60
CA TRP A 315 -3.89 18.58 12.81
C TRP A 315 -3.98 19.50 14.04
N SER A 316 -4.86 19.13 14.97
CA SER A 316 -5.16 19.95 16.14
C SER A 316 -3.97 20.22 17.07
N ALA A 317 -3.99 21.37 17.74
CA ALA A 317 -3.05 21.70 18.83
C ALA A 317 -3.05 20.65 19.95
N GLN A 318 -4.20 20.01 20.20
CA GLN A 318 -4.28 18.93 21.19
C GLN A 318 -3.45 17.71 20.77
N LEU A 319 -3.42 17.37 19.48
CA LEU A 319 -2.59 16.29 18.98
C LEU A 319 -1.10 16.64 19.11
N GLN A 320 -0.70 17.86 18.73
CA GLN A 320 0.66 18.36 18.90
C GLN A 320 1.13 18.23 20.37
N GLN A 321 0.31 18.65 21.33
CA GLN A 321 0.62 18.53 22.76
C GLN A 321 0.82 17.07 23.20
N ARG A 322 -0.02 16.15 22.74
CA ARG A 322 0.11 14.72 23.05
C ARG A 322 1.38 14.13 22.45
N VAL A 323 1.69 14.49 21.20
CA VAL A 323 2.92 14.08 20.51
C VAL A 323 4.16 14.56 21.27
N ALA A 324 4.21 15.84 21.62
CA ALA A 324 5.32 16.42 22.39
C ALA A 324 5.48 15.75 23.76
N ARG A 325 4.38 15.42 24.45
CA ARG A 325 4.41 14.69 25.71
C ARG A 325 5.05 13.30 25.56
N VAL A 326 4.59 12.51 24.57
CA VAL A 326 5.12 11.16 24.34
C VAL A 326 6.58 11.20 23.88
N ALA A 327 6.94 12.17 23.04
CA ALA A 327 8.33 12.42 22.66
C ALA A 327 9.21 12.59 23.91
N ARG A 328 8.82 13.48 24.83
CA ARG A 328 9.54 13.73 26.08
C ARG A 328 9.62 12.49 26.98
N GLU A 329 8.51 11.80 27.21
CA GLU A 329 8.44 10.60 28.07
C GLU A 329 9.36 9.47 27.59
N HIS A 330 9.62 9.40 26.28
CA HIS A 330 10.45 8.37 25.65
C HIS A 330 11.83 8.87 25.17
N ASN A 331 12.26 10.08 25.59
CA ASN A 331 13.52 10.72 25.16
C ASN A 331 13.69 10.76 23.63
N ALA A 332 12.59 11.02 22.91
CA ALA A 332 12.49 11.14 21.47
C ALA A 332 12.05 12.57 21.09
N THR A 333 12.00 12.87 19.79
CA THR A 333 11.47 14.14 19.26
C THR A 333 10.06 13.96 18.70
N SER A 334 9.28 15.04 18.54
CA SER A 334 7.99 15.00 17.85
C SER A 334 8.12 14.34 16.47
N PHE A 335 9.21 14.65 15.75
CA PHE A 335 9.51 14.05 14.45
C PHE A 335 9.66 12.53 14.51
N MET A 336 10.37 11.99 15.51
CA MET A 336 10.51 10.54 15.70
C MET A 336 9.16 9.86 16.01
N VAL A 337 8.26 10.52 16.74
CA VAL A 337 6.91 10.01 17.00
C VAL A 337 6.09 9.94 15.71
N VAL A 338 6.17 10.97 14.86
CA VAL A 338 5.49 10.98 13.55
C VAL A 338 6.12 9.95 12.59
N GLN A 339 7.45 9.80 12.59
CA GLN A 339 8.15 8.73 11.84
C GLN A 339 7.65 7.34 12.25
N ALA A 340 7.51 7.09 13.55
CA ALA A 340 6.98 5.83 14.07
C ALA A 340 5.52 5.60 13.62
N ALA A 341 4.67 6.62 13.71
CA ALA A 341 3.28 6.52 13.26
C ALA A 341 3.17 6.25 11.76
N LEU A 342 4.00 6.91 10.95
CA LEU A 342 4.05 6.67 9.50
C LEU A 342 4.52 5.24 9.20
N ALA A 343 5.58 4.76 9.85
CA ALA A 343 6.04 3.38 9.67
C ALA A 343 4.95 2.36 10.04
N VAL A 344 4.24 2.55 11.15
CA VAL A 344 3.13 1.68 11.57
C VAL A 344 1.98 1.72 10.55
N LEU A 345 1.64 2.89 10.03
CA LEU A 345 0.63 3.01 8.98
C LEU A 345 1.06 2.23 7.72
N LEU A 346 2.28 2.45 7.24
CA LEU A 346 2.80 1.79 6.04
C LEU A 346 2.85 0.27 6.20
N ALA A 347 3.25 -0.23 7.37
CA ALA A 347 3.25 -1.66 7.66
C ALA A 347 1.84 -2.28 7.54
N LYS A 348 0.82 -1.55 8.02
CA LYS A 348 -0.58 -2.00 7.94
C LYS A 348 -1.18 -1.86 6.54
N LEU A 349 -0.69 -0.94 5.71
CA LEU A 349 -1.18 -0.72 4.35
C LEU A 349 -0.49 -1.61 3.30
N SER A 350 0.74 -2.04 3.59
CA SER A 350 1.51 -2.93 2.70
C SER A 350 1.49 -4.39 3.11
N ALA A 351 0.83 -4.71 4.23
CA ALA A 351 0.90 -6.00 4.90
C ALA A 351 2.33 -6.52 5.14
N SER A 352 3.31 -5.62 5.13
CA SER A 352 4.71 -5.90 5.44
C SER A 352 5.02 -5.52 6.89
N CYS A 353 5.76 -6.38 7.59
CA CYS A 353 6.31 -6.04 8.89
C CYS A 353 7.63 -5.27 8.82
N ASP A 354 8.26 -5.17 7.65
CA ASP A 354 9.51 -4.44 7.43
C ASP A 354 9.27 -3.34 6.40
N VAL A 355 9.39 -2.08 6.83
CA VAL A 355 9.06 -0.91 6.01
C VAL A 355 10.17 0.13 6.08
N ALA A 356 10.35 0.87 5.00
CA ALA A 356 11.34 1.94 4.92
C ALA A 356 10.73 3.26 4.46
N VAL A 357 11.15 4.34 5.11
CA VAL A 357 10.79 5.72 4.76
C VAL A 357 12.03 6.56 4.60
N GLY A 358 12.03 7.44 3.61
CA GLY A 358 13.11 8.40 3.45
C GLY A 358 12.83 9.68 4.24
N PHE A 359 13.88 10.34 4.74
CA PHE A 359 13.77 11.66 5.34
C PHE A 359 14.97 12.54 4.95
N PRO A 360 14.75 13.83 4.63
CA PRO A 360 15.83 14.73 4.26
C PRO A 360 16.55 15.28 5.49
N ILE A 361 17.85 15.53 5.35
CA ILE A 361 18.67 16.28 6.32
C ILE A 361 19.26 17.52 5.67
N ALA A 362 19.54 18.56 6.46
CA ALA A 362 20.07 19.84 5.93
C ALA A 362 21.52 19.75 5.44
N GLY A 363 22.34 18.85 5.98
CA GLY A 363 23.75 18.67 5.58
C GLY A 363 24.70 19.83 5.90
N ARG A 364 24.27 20.79 6.74
CA ARG A 364 25.06 21.96 7.16
C ARG A 364 25.66 21.73 8.55
N ARG A 365 26.85 21.11 8.60
CA ARG A 365 27.55 20.75 9.86
C ARG A 365 28.51 21.83 10.37
N ASP A 366 28.75 22.89 9.60
CA ASP A 366 29.66 23.99 9.96
C ASP A 366 28.88 25.30 9.91
N PRO A 367 28.93 26.16 10.96
CA PRO A 367 28.25 27.46 10.97
C PRO A 367 28.62 28.37 9.79
N ALA A 368 29.81 28.22 9.19
CA ALA A 368 30.20 28.96 8.00
C ALA A 368 29.29 28.68 6.79
N LEU A 369 28.54 27.56 6.82
CA LEU A 369 27.57 27.20 5.80
C LEU A 369 26.22 27.88 6.01
N ASP A 370 25.86 28.34 7.20
CA ASP A 370 24.52 28.90 7.48
C ASP A 370 24.18 30.10 6.58
N GLU A 371 25.19 30.90 6.21
CA GLU A 371 25.01 32.06 5.33
C GLU A 371 25.16 31.76 3.83
N LEU A 372 25.56 30.55 3.46
CA LEU A 372 25.94 30.20 2.09
C LEU A 372 24.77 29.59 1.31
N VAL A 373 24.50 30.08 0.10
CA VAL A 373 23.56 29.44 -0.84
C VAL A 373 24.23 28.25 -1.53
N GLY A 374 23.60 27.09 -1.48
CA GLY A 374 24.15 25.84 -2.01
C GLY A 374 23.21 24.64 -1.79
N PHE A 375 23.53 23.51 -2.40
CA PHE A 375 22.77 22.26 -2.20
C PHE A 375 23.48 21.34 -1.21
N PHE A 376 23.00 21.27 0.04
CA PHE A 376 23.63 20.46 1.08
C PHE A 376 22.79 19.25 1.49
N VAL A 377 21.54 19.18 1.02
CA VAL A 377 20.58 18.17 1.45
C VAL A 377 21.02 16.77 1.06
N ASN A 378 20.93 15.85 2.02
CA ASN A 378 21.03 14.41 1.79
C ASN A 378 19.73 13.72 2.22
N THR A 379 19.48 12.53 1.67
CA THR A 379 18.31 11.70 2.00
C THR A 379 18.78 10.46 2.76
N LEU A 380 18.25 10.28 3.98
CA LEU A 380 18.52 9.11 4.80
C LEU A 380 17.33 8.15 4.78
N VAL A 381 17.58 6.86 5.02
CA VAL A 381 16.55 5.82 5.07
C VAL A 381 16.33 5.38 6.51
N LEU A 382 15.08 5.45 6.97
CA LEU A 382 14.63 4.87 8.21
C LEU A 382 13.88 3.58 7.91
N ARG A 383 14.54 2.44 8.13
CA ARG A 383 13.92 1.10 8.11
C ARG A 383 13.35 0.78 9.48
N VAL A 384 12.15 0.24 9.58
CA VAL A 384 11.46 -0.11 10.82
C VAL A 384 10.88 -1.52 10.68
N ASP A 385 11.13 -2.36 11.68
CA ASP A 385 10.62 -3.73 11.74
C ASP A 385 9.61 -3.84 12.88
N VAL A 386 8.37 -4.16 12.53
CA VAL A 386 7.21 -4.31 13.43
C VAL A 386 6.76 -5.77 13.57
N ALA A 387 7.61 -6.74 13.21
CA ALA A 387 7.33 -8.16 13.43
C ALA A 387 7.16 -8.48 14.92
N GLY A 388 6.29 -9.45 15.23
CA GLY A 388 6.07 -9.91 16.60
C GLY A 388 5.11 -9.05 17.45
N ASP A 389 4.44 -8.07 16.83
CA ASP A 389 3.48 -7.16 17.49
C ASP A 389 4.06 -6.38 18.68
N PRO A 390 5.09 -5.55 18.43
CA PRO A 390 5.66 -4.73 19.48
C PRO A 390 4.65 -3.72 20.03
N SER A 391 4.94 -3.19 21.21
CA SER A 391 4.29 -2.01 21.75
C SER A 391 4.71 -0.74 21.00
N VAL A 392 3.88 0.30 21.09
CA VAL A 392 4.20 1.63 20.54
C VAL A 392 5.53 2.17 21.10
N ALA A 393 5.80 1.96 22.38
CA ALA A 393 7.04 2.36 23.04
C ALA A 393 8.28 1.65 22.47
N GLU A 394 8.17 0.35 22.16
CA GLU A 394 9.27 -0.42 21.56
C GLU A 394 9.58 0.08 20.14
N VAL A 395 8.56 0.36 19.34
CA VAL A 395 8.73 0.93 17.99
C VAL A 395 9.36 2.31 18.06
N LEU A 396 8.92 3.16 18.99
CA LEU A 396 9.52 4.48 19.20
C LEU A 396 10.98 4.37 19.64
N GLY A 397 11.31 3.40 20.49
CA GLY A 397 12.69 3.07 20.86
C GLY A 397 13.53 2.65 19.65
N GLN A 398 12.98 1.81 18.77
CA GLN A 398 13.63 1.38 17.53
C GLN A 398 13.86 2.56 16.57
N VAL A 399 12.85 3.40 16.35
CA VAL A 399 12.95 4.60 15.51
C VAL A 399 14.00 5.55 16.07
N ARG A 400 13.98 5.83 17.38
CA ARG A 400 15.00 6.66 18.02
C ARG A 400 16.40 6.12 17.78
N ALA A 401 16.63 4.83 18.06
CA ALA A 401 17.94 4.21 17.91
C ALA A 401 18.44 4.26 16.45
N ARG A 402 17.57 3.93 15.48
CA ARG A 402 17.91 3.91 14.06
C ARG A 402 18.08 5.31 13.47
N SER A 403 17.27 6.29 13.89
CA SER A 403 17.45 7.68 13.48
C SER A 403 18.78 8.26 14.00
N LEU A 404 19.17 7.96 15.24
CA LEU A 404 20.47 8.40 15.77
C LEU A 404 21.65 7.77 15.01
N ALA A 405 21.58 6.46 14.74
CA ALA A 405 22.60 5.79 13.94
C ALA A 405 22.62 6.32 12.50
N ALA A 406 21.48 6.63 11.89
CA ALA A 406 21.41 7.27 10.58
C ALA A 406 22.10 8.64 10.57
N TYR A 407 21.93 9.46 11.61
CA TYR A 407 22.64 10.74 11.73
C TYR A 407 24.16 10.56 11.90
N GLU A 408 24.63 9.52 12.58
CA GLU A 408 26.06 9.23 12.70
C GLU A 408 26.71 8.85 11.35
N HIS A 409 25.92 8.34 10.40
CA HIS A 409 26.37 7.89 9.08
C HIS A 409 25.77 8.72 7.93
N GLN A 410 25.48 10.00 8.18
CA GLN A 410 24.66 10.82 7.30
C GLN A 410 25.35 11.32 6.01
N ASP A 411 26.66 11.11 5.87
CA ASP A 411 27.46 11.74 4.82
C ASP A 411 27.45 10.92 3.52
N VAL A 412 27.01 9.66 3.57
CA VAL A 412 26.90 8.78 2.38
C VAL A 412 25.78 9.24 1.47
N PRO A 413 26.04 9.50 0.17
CA PRO A 413 25.01 9.95 -0.76
C PRO A 413 23.97 8.85 -1.01
N PHE A 414 22.69 9.20 -1.03
CA PHE A 414 21.61 8.23 -1.26
C PHE A 414 21.79 7.39 -2.54
N GLU A 415 22.23 7.99 -3.64
CA GLU A 415 22.41 7.33 -4.94
C GLU A 415 23.55 6.31 -4.91
N VAL A 416 24.56 6.54 -4.07
CA VAL A 416 25.60 5.54 -3.83
C VAL A 416 25.02 4.35 -3.09
N LEU A 417 24.08 4.56 -2.16
CA LEU A 417 23.35 3.45 -1.52
C LEU A 417 22.54 2.66 -2.54
N VAL A 418 21.83 3.34 -3.45
CA VAL A 418 21.08 2.69 -4.53
C VAL A 418 22.01 1.88 -5.43
N GLU A 419 23.15 2.45 -5.84
CA GLU A 419 24.13 1.77 -6.68
C GLU A 419 24.71 0.52 -5.99
N ARG A 420 25.09 0.64 -4.71
CA ARG A 420 25.77 -0.43 -3.95
C ARG A 420 24.83 -1.53 -3.47
N LEU A 421 23.56 -1.21 -3.17
CA LEU A 421 22.53 -2.20 -2.86
C LEU A 421 21.99 -2.89 -4.12
N ASN A 422 22.11 -2.21 -5.28
CA ASN A 422 21.72 -2.70 -6.60
C ASN A 422 20.32 -3.37 -6.64
N PRO A 423 19.25 -2.65 -6.20
CA PRO A 423 17.88 -3.15 -6.30
C PRO A 423 17.46 -3.31 -7.77
N ALA A 424 16.37 -4.05 -8.03
CA ALA A 424 15.80 -4.14 -9.37
C ALA A 424 15.53 -2.74 -9.95
N ARG A 425 16.15 -2.44 -11.10
CA ARG A 425 16.00 -1.12 -11.75
C ARG A 425 14.59 -0.99 -12.31
N SER A 426 13.91 0.07 -11.89
CA SER A 426 12.56 0.42 -12.33
C SER A 426 12.49 1.91 -12.62
N LEU A 427 11.87 2.28 -13.75
CA LEU A 427 11.52 3.67 -14.05
C LEU A 427 10.11 4.03 -13.56
N ALA A 428 9.40 3.05 -12.98
CA ALA A 428 8.01 3.21 -12.55
C ALA A 428 7.88 3.88 -11.18
N HIS A 429 8.91 3.85 -10.34
CA HIS A 429 8.91 4.38 -8.98
C HIS A 429 10.33 4.72 -8.50
N HIS A 430 10.43 5.48 -7.42
CA HIS A 430 11.70 5.82 -6.81
C HIS A 430 12.38 4.58 -6.18
N PRO A 431 13.72 4.45 -6.24
CA PRO A 431 14.43 3.33 -5.63
C PRO A 431 14.42 3.38 -4.09
N LEU A 432 14.48 2.21 -3.45
CA LEU A 432 14.58 1.95 -1.99
C LEU A 432 13.40 2.43 -1.12
N VAL A 433 12.84 3.61 -1.38
CA VAL A 433 11.77 4.22 -0.61
C VAL A 433 10.74 4.86 -1.53
N GLN A 434 9.45 4.71 -1.19
CA GLN A 434 8.33 5.29 -1.94
C GLN A 434 7.72 6.49 -1.21
N VAL A 435 7.98 6.59 0.10
CA VAL A 435 7.43 7.62 0.98
C VAL A 435 8.55 8.43 1.61
N MET A 436 8.46 9.75 1.48
CA MET A 436 9.32 10.72 2.14
C MET A 436 8.59 11.42 3.29
N LEU A 437 9.28 11.67 4.41
CA LEU A 437 8.78 12.50 5.50
C LEU A 437 9.80 13.58 5.87
N GLY A 438 9.47 14.83 5.57
CA GLY A 438 10.20 16.03 5.97
C GLY A 438 9.55 16.73 7.16
N TRP A 439 10.40 17.32 8.01
CA TRP A 439 10.00 18.09 9.19
C TRP A 439 10.65 19.47 9.15
N GLN A 440 9.84 20.53 9.09
CA GLN A 440 10.30 21.89 8.79
C GLN A 440 9.85 22.90 9.86
N ASN A 441 10.43 22.81 11.05
CA ASN A 441 10.26 23.81 12.11
C ASN A 441 11.17 25.02 11.85
N VAL A 442 10.80 25.90 10.89
CA VAL A 442 11.56 27.13 10.61
C VAL A 442 11.15 28.23 11.59
N PRO A 443 12.09 28.94 12.26
CA PRO A 443 11.76 30.07 13.12
C PRO A 443 11.07 31.19 12.34
N GLY A 444 9.87 31.60 12.75
CA GLY A 444 9.10 32.69 12.11
C GLY A 444 7.65 32.36 11.75
N GLY A 445 7.22 31.09 11.82
CA GLY A 445 5.81 30.70 11.82
C GLY A 445 5.12 30.66 10.44
N GLY A 446 4.65 29.47 10.06
CA GLY A 446 3.51 29.29 9.14
C GLY A 446 3.76 29.59 7.66
N GLY A 447 4.52 28.75 6.97
CA GLY A 447 4.46 28.61 5.51
C GLY A 447 4.89 29.81 4.66
N ASP A 448 5.19 30.97 5.26
CA ASP A 448 5.62 32.17 4.57
C ASP A 448 7.15 32.31 4.70
N ALA A 449 7.88 31.64 3.80
CA ALA A 449 9.34 31.68 3.76
C ALA A 449 9.89 33.09 3.47
N VAL A 450 9.00 34.02 3.14
CA VAL A 450 9.25 35.40 2.69
C VAL A 450 8.85 36.43 3.75
N GLY A 451 8.33 36.01 4.91
CA GLY A 451 7.88 36.89 6.01
C GLY A 451 8.92 37.89 6.56
N GLY A 452 10.19 37.80 6.13
CA GLY A 452 11.26 38.76 6.43
C GLY A 452 11.80 39.56 5.23
N LEU A 453 11.25 39.40 4.01
CA LEU A 453 11.74 40.13 2.83
C LEU A 453 11.27 41.59 2.85
N ALA A 454 12.16 42.50 3.23
CA ALA A 454 11.92 43.94 3.13
C ALA A 454 12.48 44.51 1.82
N LEU A 455 11.61 44.95 0.91
CA LEU A 455 11.99 45.65 -0.32
C LEU A 455 11.57 47.13 -0.24
N GLY A 456 12.16 47.88 0.69
CA GLY A 456 11.75 49.25 0.98
C GLY A 456 10.35 49.31 1.59
N ASP A 457 9.49 50.18 1.06
CA ASP A 457 8.10 50.35 1.54
C ASP A 457 7.09 49.43 0.83
N MET A 458 7.56 48.44 0.04
CA MET A 458 6.69 47.52 -0.70
C MET A 458 6.08 46.45 0.20
N GLN A 459 4.79 46.16 -0.02
CA GLN A 459 4.17 44.97 0.53
C GLN A 459 4.53 43.76 -0.35
N VAL A 460 5.11 42.75 0.28
CA VAL A 460 5.50 41.49 -0.35
C VAL A 460 4.61 40.40 0.20
N SER A 461 4.02 39.59 -0.68
CA SER A 461 3.34 38.37 -0.28
C SER A 461 3.72 37.24 -1.23
N GLU A 462 3.93 36.03 -0.70
CA GLU A 462 4.10 34.85 -1.53
C GLU A 462 2.78 34.46 -2.22
N VAL A 463 2.87 34.01 -3.47
CA VAL A 463 1.74 33.46 -4.22
C VAL A 463 1.96 31.95 -4.34
N PRO A 464 1.04 31.11 -3.83
CA PRO A 464 1.15 29.67 -3.99
C PRO A 464 1.25 29.30 -5.47
N ILE A 465 2.24 28.48 -5.81
CA ILE A 465 2.40 27.92 -7.14
C ILE A 465 2.42 26.40 -7.07
N ASP A 466 1.59 25.78 -7.90
CA ASP A 466 1.64 24.34 -8.13
C ASP A 466 2.56 24.08 -9.32
N THR A 467 3.67 23.39 -9.06
CA THR A 467 4.56 22.94 -10.14
C THR A 467 3.99 21.73 -10.86
N HIS A 468 2.91 21.12 -10.33
CA HIS A 468 2.25 19.91 -10.84
C HIS A 468 3.22 18.74 -11.02
N THR A 469 4.25 18.67 -10.17
CA THR A 469 5.29 17.64 -10.17
C THR A 469 5.25 16.84 -8.89
N ALA A 470 5.54 15.54 -8.95
CA ALA A 470 5.77 14.70 -7.77
C ALA A 470 6.94 13.76 -8.02
N ARG A 471 8.00 13.87 -7.20
CA ARG A 471 9.24 13.09 -7.29
C ARG A 471 9.10 11.66 -6.77
N MET A 472 8.18 11.49 -5.85
CA MET A 472 7.95 10.28 -5.06
C MET A 472 6.48 9.92 -5.16
N ASP A 473 6.15 8.69 -4.79
CA ASP A 473 4.77 8.26 -4.70
C ASP A 473 4.01 9.11 -3.67
N LEU A 474 4.63 9.34 -2.49
CA LEU A 474 4.14 10.25 -1.44
C LEU A 474 5.31 11.02 -0.80
N SER A 475 5.16 12.32 -0.61
CA SER A 475 6.11 13.17 0.13
C SER A 475 5.37 14.06 1.12
N PHE A 476 5.53 13.76 2.41
CA PHE A 476 4.97 14.51 3.53
C PHE A 476 5.95 15.63 3.91
N SER A 477 5.45 16.87 3.97
CA SER A 477 6.19 18.03 4.47
C SER A 477 5.39 18.64 5.62
N LEU A 478 5.81 18.37 6.86
CA LEU A 478 5.07 18.75 8.07
C LEU A 478 5.88 19.73 8.95
N ALA A 479 5.17 20.55 9.73
CA ALA A 479 5.76 21.49 10.68
C ALA A 479 4.84 21.69 11.89
N GLU A 480 5.44 21.99 13.04
CA GLU A 480 4.71 22.44 14.23
C GLU A 480 4.41 23.94 14.14
N ARG A 481 3.17 24.32 14.46
CA ARG A 481 2.78 25.72 14.62
C ARG A 481 2.75 26.07 16.10
N PHE A 482 3.14 27.30 16.40
CA PHE A 482 3.03 27.90 17.72
C PHE A 482 2.38 29.28 17.58
N THR A 483 1.66 29.71 18.61
CA THR A 483 1.15 31.09 18.71
C THR A 483 2.29 32.06 18.99
N ASP A 484 2.04 33.37 18.86
CA ASP A 484 3.01 34.41 19.27
C ASP A 484 3.43 34.32 20.75
N SER A 485 2.58 33.72 21.58
CA SER A 485 2.86 33.44 23.00
C SER A 485 3.63 32.13 23.23
N GLY A 486 4.00 31.42 22.16
CA GLY A 486 4.74 30.15 22.21
C GLY A 486 3.87 28.93 22.54
N GLU A 487 2.54 29.03 22.48
CA GLU A 487 1.66 27.89 22.76
C GLU A 487 1.45 27.02 21.50
N PRO A 488 1.31 25.68 21.63
CA PRO A 488 1.00 24.79 20.51
C PRO A 488 -0.25 25.22 19.71
N ALA A 489 -0.12 25.34 18.39
CA ALA A 489 -1.18 25.77 17.46
C ALA A 489 -1.51 24.72 16.37
N GLY A 490 -1.06 23.49 16.55
CA GLY A 490 -1.29 22.35 15.66
C GLY A 490 -0.05 21.94 14.86
N ILE A 491 -0.17 20.83 14.15
CA ILE A 491 0.82 20.38 13.16
C ILE A 491 0.19 20.58 11.80
N CYS A 492 0.85 21.30 10.90
CA CYS A 492 0.34 21.56 9.56
C CYS A 492 1.35 21.15 8.49
N GLY A 493 0.90 21.10 7.25
CA GLY A 493 1.78 20.82 6.13
C GLY A 493 1.03 20.41 4.87
N MET A 494 1.70 19.63 4.04
CA MET A 494 1.15 19.10 2.80
C MET A 494 1.73 17.73 2.47
N VAL A 495 0.95 16.94 1.73
CA VAL A 495 1.38 15.70 1.09
C VAL A 495 1.37 15.92 -0.41
N GLU A 496 2.55 15.91 -1.02
CA GLU A 496 2.70 15.83 -2.48
C GLU A 496 2.64 14.36 -2.90
N PHE A 497 1.91 14.07 -3.98
CA PHE A 497 1.69 12.70 -4.43
C PHE A 497 1.59 12.62 -5.95
N ARG A 498 1.90 11.43 -6.48
CA ARG A 498 1.81 11.12 -7.91
C ARG A 498 0.39 10.86 -8.38
N THR A 499 -0.06 11.58 -9.41
CA THR A 499 -1.43 11.49 -9.92
C THR A 499 -1.68 10.29 -10.85
N ASP A 500 -0.62 9.74 -11.44
CA ASP A 500 -0.70 8.54 -12.29
C ASP A 500 -1.07 7.29 -11.50
N VAL A 501 -0.75 7.23 -10.20
CA VAL A 501 -1.08 6.10 -9.31
C VAL A 501 -2.09 6.41 -8.19
N PHE A 502 -2.24 7.68 -7.78
CA PHE A 502 -3.16 8.08 -6.70
C PHE A 502 -4.17 9.16 -7.10
N ASP A 503 -5.34 9.10 -6.48
CA ASP A 503 -6.36 10.14 -6.43
C ASP A 503 -6.25 10.96 -5.14
N ALA A 504 -6.60 12.24 -5.23
CA ALA A 504 -6.59 13.14 -4.06
C ALA A 504 -7.52 12.67 -2.93
N ALA A 505 -8.57 11.89 -3.24
CA ALA A 505 -9.45 11.31 -2.23
C ALA A 505 -8.75 10.24 -1.39
N SER A 506 -7.99 9.36 -2.04
CA SER A 506 -7.24 8.29 -1.39
C SER A 506 -6.11 8.84 -0.54
N VAL A 507 -5.41 9.89 -1.00
CA VAL A 507 -4.37 10.56 -0.21
C VAL A 507 -4.95 11.31 1.00
N ARG A 508 -6.10 11.96 0.87
CA ARG A 508 -6.81 12.55 2.03
C ARG A 508 -7.14 11.48 3.08
N LEU A 509 -7.63 10.32 2.63
CA LEU A 509 -7.89 9.19 3.53
C LEU A 509 -6.60 8.69 4.20
N LEU A 510 -5.47 8.62 3.47
CA LEU A 510 -4.18 8.28 4.06
C LEU A 510 -3.75 9.26 5.16
N VAL A 511 -3.96 10.56 4.96
CA VAL A 511 -3.68 11.61 5.98
C VAL A 511 -4.57 11.41 7.22
N GLU A 512 -5.86 11.15 7.03
CA GLU A 512 -6.80 10.86 8.13
C GLU A 512 -6.39 9.58 8.91
N ARG A 513 -5.93 8.54 8.20
CA ARG A 513 -5.42 7.31 8.82
C ARG A 513 -4.15 7.56 9.61
N LEU A 514 -3.22 8.38 9.08
CA LEU A 514 -2.01 8.78 9.80
C LEU A 514 -2.34 9.54 11.08
N GLU A 515 -3.27 10.50 11.02
CA GLU A 515 -3.73 11.23 12.20
C GLU A 515 -4.30 10.28 13.27
N ARG A 516 -5.13 9.31 12.86
CA ARG A 516 -5.72 8.30 13.74
C ARG A 516 -4.67 7.42 14.41
N VAL A 517 -3.71 6.92 13.64
CA VAL A 517 -2.59 6.13 14.16
C VAL A 517 -1.77 6.96 15.15
N LEU A 518 -1.42 8.19 14.78
CA LEU A 518 -0.65 9.10 15.63
C LEU A 518 -1.40 9.42 16.94
N ALA A 519 -2.71 9.68 16.86
CA ALA A 519 -3.54 9.92 18.04
C ALA A 519 -3.63 8.69 18.95
N ALA A 520 -3.79 7.49 18.38
CA ALA A 520 -3.87 6.24 19.12
C ALA A 520 -2.56 5.87 19.82
N MET A 521 -1.42 6.10 19.14
CA MET A 521 -0.07 5.91 19.69
C MET A 521 0.23 6.93 20.80
N ALA A 522 -0.14 8.20 20.60
CA ALA A 522 0.12 9.25 21.58
C ALA A 522 -0.79 9.18 22.83
N ALA A 523 -1.91 8.45 22.74
CA ALA A 523 -2.82 8.22 23.85
C ALA A 523 -2.33 7.14 24.83
N ASP A 524 -1.76 6.05 24.32
CA ASP A 524 -1.24 4.93 25.11
C ASP A 524 -0.02 4.29 24.43
N PRO A 525 1.21 4.67 24.82
CA PRO A 525 2.44 4.09 24.28
C PRO A 525 2.68 2.63 24.68
N THR A 526 1.92 2.08 25.64
CA THR A 526 2.12 0.70 26.12
C THR A 526 1.34 -0.34 25.32
N ARG A 527 0.39 0.11 24.49
CA ARG A 527 -0.45 -0.76 23.68
C ARG A 527 0.34 -1.47 22.59
N ALA A 528 -0.05 -2.70 22.29
CA ALA A 528 0.45 -3.46 21.14
C ALA A 528 -0.03 -2.84 19.82
N LEU A 529 0.78 -2.89 18.77
CA LEU A 529 0.42 -2.39 17.43
C LEU A 529 -0.80 -3.12 16.82
N SER A 530 -1.08 -4.35 17.26
CA SER A 530 -2.27 -5.12 16.94
C SER A 530 -3.56 -4.41 17.41
N SER A 531 -3.48 -3.60 18.45
CA SER A 531 -4.64 -2.85 18.93
C SER A 531 -4.85 -1.50 18.21
N VAL A 532 -3.89 -1.04 17.41
CA VAL A 532 -3.97 0.25 16.70
C VAL A 532 -4.77 0.06 15.41
N ASP A 533 -5.97 0.64 15.39
CA ASP A 533 -6.86 0.60 14.24
C ASP A 533 -6.53 1.71 13.25
N VAL A 534 -6.37 1.33 11.97
CA VAL A 534 -6.18 2.29 10.87
C VAL A 534 -7.50 2.69 10.24
N LEU A 535 -8.59 1.96 10.44
CA LEU A 535 -9.88 2.23 9.82
C LEU A 535 -10.74 3.14 10.70
N GLY A 536 -11.45 4.07 10.06
CA GLY A 536 -12.49 4.87 10.68
C GLY A 536 -13.82 4.12 10.78
N GLU A 537 -14.77 4.67 11.54
CA GLU A 537 -16.11 4.08 11.71
C GLU A 537 -16.86 3.90 10.38
N ALA A 538 -16.76 4.88 9.48
CA ALA A 538 -17.38 4.82 8.16
C ALA A 538 -16.77 3.69 7.29
N GLU A 539 -15.46 3.48 7.39
CA GLU A 539 -14.76 2.39 6.68
C GLU A 539 -15.20 1.03 7.23
N HIS A 540 -15.28 0.89 8.56
CA HIS A 540 -15.82 -0.33 9.20
C HIS A 540 -17.26 -0.62 8.80
N ALA A 541 -18.12 0.41 8.75
CA ALA A 541 -19.50 0.27 8.31
C ALA A 541 -19.58 -0.15 6.83
N GLY A 542 -18.73 0.42 5.97
CA GLY A 542 -18.60 0.01 4.57
C GLY A 542 -18.19 -1.46 4.43
N LEU A 543 -17.17 -1.90 5.18
CA LEU A 543 -16.74 -3.30 5.21
C LEU A 543 -17.81 -4.24 5.78
N ASP A 544 -18.62 -3.80 6.74
CA ASP A 544 -19.74 -4.58 7.27
C ASP A 544 -20.81 -4.85 6.21
N VAL A 545 -21.08 -3.86 5.35
CA VAL A 545 -22.02 -3.98 4.23
C VAL A 545 -21.44 -4.90 3.16
N VAL A 546 -20.20 -4.65 2.70
CA VAL A 546 -19.53 -5.44 1.65
C VAL A 546 -19.35 -6.89 2.08
N GLY A 547 -18.94 -7.12 3.33
CA GLY A 547 -18.77 -8.44 3.92
C GLY A 547 -20.08 -9.14 4.32
N ASN A 548 -21.24 -8.52 4.08
CA ASN A 548 -22.56 -9.03 4.45
C ASN A 548 -22.67 -9.43 5.94
N ARG A 549 -22.03 -8.70 6.84
CA ARG A 549 -21.97 -9.07 8.28
C ARG A 549 -23.34 -9.21 8.92
N ALA A 550 -24.31 -8.41 8.47
CA ALA A 550 -25.68 -8.44 8.99
C ALA A 550 -26.30 -9.84 8.93
N VAL A 551 -25.89 -10.71 7.99
CA VAL A 551 -26.40 -12.08 7.86
C VAL A 551 -26.14 -12.92 9.11
N LEU A 552 -25.04 -12.67 9.84
CA LEU A 552 -24.65 -13.41 11.04
C LEU A 552 -25.64 -13.25 12.20
N SER A 553 -26.44 -12.17 12.19
CA SER A 553 -27.46 -11.90 13.21
C SER A 553 -28.88 -12.19 12.74
N ARG A 554 -29.07 -12.64 11.48
CA ARG A 554 -30.41 -12.93 10.95
C ARG A 554 -30.90 -14.28 11.45
N PRO A 555 -32.15 -14.39 11.94
CA PRO A 555 -32.73 -15.68 12.26
C PRO A 555 -32.85 -16.53 11.00
N VAL A 556 -32.41 -17.78 11.08
CA VAL A 556 -32.47 -18.76 9.99
C VAL A 556 -33.27 -19.95 10.47
N THR A 557 -34.39 -20.24 9.81
CA THR A 557 -35.10 -21.51 9.98
C THR A 557 -34.21 -22.62 9.42
N ALA A 558 -33.67 -23.45 10.30
CA ALA A 558 -32.86 -24.59 9.90
C ALA A 558 -33.79 -25.71 9.41
N VAL A 559 -33.60 -26.15 8.17
CA VAL A 559 -34.38 -27.22 7.54
C VAL A 559 -33.42 -28.24 6.95
N SER A 560 -33.85 -29.50 6.93
CA SER A 560 -33.06 -30.57 6.32
C SER A 560 -33.40 -30.76 4.85
N VAL A 561 -32.42 -31.25 4.09
CA VAL A 561 -32.53 -31.48 2.64
C VAL A 561 -33.74 -32.35 2.27
N PRO A 562 -34.04 -33.47 2.96
CA PRO A 562 -35.24 -34.25 2.69
C PRO A 562 -36.55 -33.46 2.80
N VAL A 563 -36.63 -32.50 3.72
CA VAL A 563 -37.83 -31.64 3.89
C VAL A 563 -38.01 -30.74 2.68
N LEU A 564 -36.94 -30.08 2.22
CA LEU A 564 -36.97 -29.20 1.05
C LEU A 564 -37.34 -29.97 -0.23
N VAL A 565 -36.79 -31.17 -0.43
CA VAL A 565 -37.17 -32.03 -1.57
C VAL A 565 -38.65 -32.42 -1.48
N ALA A 566 -39.14 -32.80 -0.29
CA ALA A 566 -40.53 -33.19 -0.10
C ALA A 566 -41.53 -32.06 -0.41
N GLU A 567 -41.16 -30.79 -0.18
CA GLU A 567 -41.99 -29.64 -0.58
C GLU A 567 -42.25 -29.64 -2.10
N HIS A 568 -41.25 -30.02 -2.90
CA HIS A 568 -41.39 -30.11 -4.36
C HIS A 568 -42.16 -31.35 -4.81
N VAL A 569 -42.01 -32.47 -4.11
CA VAL A 569 -42.82 -33.68 -4.33
C VAL A 569 -44.31 -33.37 -4.13
N VAL A 570 -44.66 -32.58 -3.13
CA VAL A 570 -46.05 -32.14 -2.89
C VAL A 570 -46.49 -31.11 -3.94
N ARG A 571 -45.63 -30.14 -4.28
CA ARG A 571 -45.98 -29.03 -5.17
C ARG A 571 -46.14 -29.45 -6.63
N ALA A 572 -45.26 -30.32 -7.12
CA ALA A 572 -45.19 -30.72 -8.54
C ALA A 572 -44.72 -32.18 -8.69
N PRO A 573 -45.51 -33.18 -8.24
CA PRO A 573 -45.10 -34.58 -8.19
C PRO A 573 -44.72 -35.18 -9.55
N GLU A 574 -45.40 -34.75 -10.62
CA GLU A 574 -45.21 -35.26 -11.99
C GLU A 574 -44.12 -34.52 -12.77
N ALA A 575 -43.48 -33.50 -12.18
CA ALA A 575 -42.36 -32.82 -12.83
C ALA A 575 -41.14 -33.75 -12.86
N VAL A 576 -40.42 -33.76 -13.98
CA VAL A 576 -39.20 -34.55 -14.15
C VAL A 576 -38.10 -33.99 -13.25
N ALA A 577 -37.64 -34.79 -12.30
CA ALA A 577 -36.57 -34.43 -11.38
C ALA A 577 -35.20 -34.87 -11.93
N ILE A 578 -35.10 -36.08 -12.48
CA ILE A 578 -33.85 -36.65 -12.98
C ILE A 578 -34.06 -37.25 -14.36
N SER A 579 -33.11 -37.01 -15.27
CA SER A 579 -32.98 -37.75 -16.53
C SER A 579 -31.56 -38.30 -16.70
N CYS A 580 -31.46 -39.55 -17.12
CA CYS A 580 -30.20 -40.27 -17.31
C CYS A 580 -30.35 -41.20 -18.51
N GLY A 581 -29.92 -40.75 -19.70
CA GLY A 581 -30.16 -41.47 -20.95
C GLY A 581 -31.66 -41.68 -21.20
N ALA A 582 -32.08 -42.93 -21.42
CA ALA A 582 -33.49 -43.26 -21.65
C ALA A 582 -34.36 -43.29 -20.37
N VAL A 583 -33.74 -43.16 -19.19
CA VAL A 583 -34.45 -43.20 -17.90
C VAL A 583 -34.80 -41.77 -17.46
N SER A 584 -36.04 -41.57 -17.06
CA SER A 584 -36.54 -40.31 -16.49
C SER A 584 -37.32 -40.62 -15.22
N LEU A 585 -37.04 -39.90 -14.14
CA LEU A 585 -37.75 -40.00 -12.87
C LEU A 585 -38.43 -38.67 -12.54
N THR A 586 -39.73 -38.74 -12.25
CA THR A 586 -40.47 -37.62 -11.67
C THR A 586 -40.08 -37.40 -10.21
N TYR A 587 -40.43 -36.25 -9.64
CA TYR A 587 -40.22 -35.98 -8.21
C TYR A 587 -40.90 -37.04 -7.33
N ARG A 588 -42.10 -37.50 -7.70
CA ARG A 588 -42.79 -38.60 -7.01
C ARG A 588 -41.98 -39.90 -7.05
N GLU A 589 -41.56 -40.32 -8.24
CA GLU A 589 -40.82 -41.58 -8.41
C GLU A 589 -39.46 -41.56 -7.72
N LEU A 590 -38.76 -40.41 -7.77
CA LEU A 590 -37.52 -40.18 -7.02
C LEU A 590 -37.76 -40.31 -5.51
N ASP A 591 -38.80 -39.68 -4.99
CA ASP A 591 -39.13 -39.72 -3.56
C ASP A 591 -39.45 -41.13 -3.08
N GLU A 592 -40.27 -41.86 -3.84
CA GLU A 592 -40.68 -43.24 -3.55
C GLU A 592 -39.50 -44.21 -3.62
N ALA A 593 -38.64 -44.09 -4.64
CA ALA A 593 -37.44 -44.91 -4.77
C ALA A 593 -36.47 -44.65 -3.61
N ALA A 594 -36.26 -43.38 -3.25
CA ALA A 594 -35.41 -43.02 -2.12
C ALA A 594 -36.01 -43.49 -0.78
N ASN A 595 -37.33 -43.45 -0.59
CA ASN A 595 -37.99 -43.98 0.61
C ASN A 595 -37.78 -45.49 0.76
N ARG A 596 -37.94 -46.27 -0.33
CA ARG A 596 -37.73 -47.73 -0.31
C ARG A 596 -36.30 -48.09 0.12
N LEU A 597 -35.32 -47.42 -0.48
CA LEU A 597 -33.92 -47.63 -0.13
C LEU A 597 -33.62 -47.16 1.30
N ALA A 598 -34.19 -46.03 1.74
CA ALA A 598 -34.01 -45.56 3.11
C ALA A 598 -34.58 -46.54 4.15
N HIS A 599 -35.75 -47.15 3.91
CA HIS A 599 -36.30 -48.21 4.78
C HIS A 599 -35.41 -49.44 4.83
N LEU A 600 -34.84 -49.85 3.69
CA LEU A 600 -33.86 -50.93 3.66
C LEU A 600 -32.63 -50.59 4.51
N LEU A 601 -32.08 -49.39 4.35
CA LEU A 601 -30.92 -48.92 5.10
C LEU A 601 -31.20 -48.89 6.61
N VAL A 602 -32.34 -48.34 7.03
CA VAL A 602 -32.77 -48.34 8.44
C VAL A 602 -32.90 -49.76 8.98
N GLY A 603 -33.46 -50.69 8.20
CA GLY A 603 -33.53 -52.11 8.54
C GLY A 603 -32.17 -52.80 8.68
N ARG A 604 -31.10 -52.22 8.09
CA ARG A 604 -29.70 -52.65 8.22
C ARG A 604 -28.95 -51.91 9.34
N GLY A 605 -29.64 -51.08 10.12
CA GLY A 605 -29.07 -50.37 11.25
C GLY A 605 -28.49 -48.99 10.92
N VAL A 606 -28.79 -48.45 9.72
CA VAL A 606 -28.44 -47.07 9.34
C VAL A 606 -29.34 -46.06 10.05
N GLY A 607 -28.76 -44.99 10.59
CA GLY A 607 -29.52 -43.92 11.23
C GLY A 607 -28.71 -42.65 11.50
N ALA A 608 -29.30 -41.73 12.27
CA ALA A 608 -28.70 -40.44 12.62
C ALA A 608 -27.30 -40.58 13.24
N GLY A 609 -26.36 -39.75 12.79
CA GLY A 609 -24.97 -39.74 13.26
C GLY A 609 -24.07 -40.82 12.66
N GLN A 610 -24.58 -41.66 11.74
CA GLN A 610 -23.78 -42.64 11.02
C GLN A 610 -23.42 -42.16 9.61
N CYS A 611 -22.47 -42.86 8.99
CA CYS A 611 -22.00 -42.61 7.63
C CYS A 611 -22.27 -43.83 6.73
N VAL A 612 -22.71 -43.58 5.50
CA VAL A 612 -22.86 -44.60 4.44
C VAL A 612 -21.98 -44.21 3.26
N ALA A 613 -21.06 -45.08 2.88
CA ALA A 613 -20.20 -44.85 1.73
C ALA A 613 -20.93 -45.20 0.42
N LEU A 614 -20.71 -44.40 -0.62
CA LEU A 614 -21.27 -44.58 -1.95
C LEU A 614 -20.12 -44.83 -2.92
N LEU A 615 -19.96 -46.08 -3.36
CA LEU A 615 -19.01 -46.46 -4.41
C LEU A 615 -19.80 -46.76 -5.67
N LEU A 616 -20.19 -45.70 -6.38
CA LEU A 616 -21.07 -45.75 -7.54
C LEU A 616 -20.55 -44.84 -8.65
N GLU A 617 -20.72 -45.29 -9.89
CA GLU A 617 -20.57 -44.44 -11.08
C GLU A 617 -21.81 -43.52 -11.24
N ARG A 618 -21.67 -42.50 -12.09
CA ARG A 618 -22.75 -41.53 -12.33
C ARG A 618 -23.99 -42.21 -12.92
N SER A 619 -25.09 -42.13 -12.17
CA SER A 619 -26.36 -42.76 -12.51
C SER A 619 -27.53 -42.13 -11.75
N ALA A 620 -28.77 -42.33 -12.22
CA ALA A 620 -29.95 -41.92 -11.45
C ALA A 620 -30.01 -42.61 -10.08
N GLN A 621 -29.59 -43.88 -10.03
CA GLN A 621 -29.50 -44.70 -8.83
C GLN A 621 -28.54 -44.11 -7.78
N ALA A 622 -27.41 -43.53 -8.20
CA ALA A 622 -26.50 -42.86 -7.28
C ALA A 622 -27.16 -41.66 -6.58
N VAL A 623 -27.93 -40.85 -7.31
CA VAL A 623 -28.67 -39.71 -6.73
C VAL A 623 -29.80 -40.20 -5.82
N VAL A 624 -30.52 -41.27 -6.20
CA VAL A 624 -31.50 -41.95 -5.34
C VAL A 624 -30.83 -42.43 -4.05
N ALA A 625 -29.65 -43.03 -4.13
CA ALA A 625 -28.88 -43.51 -2.97
C ALA A 625 -28.47 -42.36 -2.05
N MET A 626 -27.99 -41.24 -2.59
CA MET A 626 -27.69 -40.04 -1.80
C MET A 626 -28.93 -39.56 -1.04
N LEU A 627 -30.07 -39.38 -1.73
CA LEU A 627 -31.31 -38.93 -1.09
C LEU A 627 -31.83 -39.94 -0.05
N ALA A 628 -31.70 -41.25 -0.32
CA ALA A 628 -32.10 -42.30 0.62
C ALA A 628 -31.26 -42.29 1.90
N VAL A 629 -29.94 -42.12 1.78
CA VAL A 629 -29.03 -41.98 2.93
C VAL A 629 -29.43 -40.76 3.76
N LEU A 630 -29.64 -39.61 3.12
CA LEU A 630 -30.12 -38.40 3.80
C LEU A 630 -31.46 -38.62 4.51
N LYS A 631 -32.41 -39.34 3.89
CA LYS A 631 -33.72 -39.67 4.48
C LYS A 631 -33.63 -40.61 5.67
N SER A 632 -32.60 -41.45 5.74
CA SER A 632 -32.32 -42.30 6.91
C SER A 632 -31.72 -41.50 8.08
N GLY A 633 -31.28 -40.27 7.85
CA GLY A 633 -30.57 -39.40 8.79
C GLY A 633 -29.06 -39.64 8.87
N ALA A 634 -28.52 -40.57 8.08
CA ALA A 634 -27.09 -40.77 7.94
C ALA A 634 -26.48 -39.78 6.93
N ALA A 635 -25.17 -39.57 7.04
CA ALA A 635 -24.37 -38.82 6.09
C ALA A 635 -23.92 -39.72 4.93
N TYR A 636 -23.92 -39.22 3.70
CA TYR A 636 -23.30 -39.95 2.59
C TYR A 636 -21.82 -39.57 2.41
N LEU A 637 -20.99 -40.57 2.11
CA LEU A 637 -19.59 -40.40 1.75
C LEU A 637 -19.39 -40.89 0.31
N PRO A 638 -19.30 -40.00 -0.69
CA PRO A 638 -19.03 -40.41 -2.06
C PRO A 638 -17.56 -40.84 -2.20
N ILE A 639 -17.35 -42.02 -2.79
CA ILE A 639 -16.04 -42.55 -3.15
C ILE A 639 -16.03 -42.73 -4.66
N ASP A 640 -15.16 -41.99 -5.34
CA ASP A 640 -15.01 -42.10 -6.78
C ASP A 640 -14.41 -43.48 -7.14
N ALA A 641 -15.09 -44.20 -8.04
CA ALA A 641 -14.70 -45.52 -8.49
C ALA A 641 -13.37 -45.51 -9.26
N ALA A 642 -12.90 -44.39 -9.79
CA ALA A 642 -11.59 -44.28 -10.41
C ALA A 642 -10.43 -44.18 -9.40
N LEU A 643 -10.71 -43.95 -8.10
CA LEU A 643 -9.65 -43.82 -7.09
C LEU A 643 -8.90 -45.14 -6.87
N PRO A 644 -7.58 -45.09 -6.61
CA PRO A 644 -6.80 -46.27 -6.26
C PRO A 644 -7.31 -46.95 -4.98
N ASP A 645 -7.18 -48.27 -4.87
CA ASP A 645 -7.68 -49.04 -3.72
C ASP A 645 -7.13 -48.58 -2.38
N ALA A 646 -5.86 -48.19 -2.31
CA ALA A 646 -5.26 -47.63 -1.09
C ALA A 646 -5.97 -46.35 -0.60
N ARG A 647 -6.50 -45.54 -1.54
CA ARG A 647 -7.25 -44.33 -1.20
C ARG A 647 -8.65 -44.67 -0.71
N VAL A 648 -9.29 -45.66 -1.32
CA VAL A 648 -10.59 -46.19 -0.88
C VAL A 648 -10.48 -46.80 0.51
N GLU A 649 -9.47 -47.64 0.75
CA GLU A 649 -9.17 -48.23 2.05
C GLU A 649 -9.00 -47.17 3.14
N PHE A 650 -8.22 -46.13 2.86
CA PHE A 650 -8.02 -45.01 3.79
C PHE A 650 -9.36 -44.35 4.16
N MET A 651 -10.18 -44.00 3.16
CA MET A 651 -11.47 -43.34 3.39
C MET A 651 -12.44 -44.22 4.18
N LEU A 652 -12.50 -45.52 3.88
CA LEU A 652 -13.32 -46.47 4.63
C LEU A 652 -12.85 -46.65 6.07
N SER A 653 -11.53 -46.66 6.29
CA SER A 653 -10.94 -46.79 7.62
C SER A 653 -11.16 -45.55 8.48
N ASP A 654 -11.01 -44.36 7.88
CA ASP A 654 -11.13 -43.08 8.57
C ASP A 654 -12.60 -42.72 8.88
N ALA A 655 -13.49 -42.89 7.90
CA ALA A 655 -14.92 -42.57 8.07
C ALA A 655 -15.73 -43.68 8.75
N ALA A 656 -15.22 -44.91 8.78
CA ALA A 656 -15.86 -46.10 9.36
C ALA A 656 -17.36 -46.23 9.02
N PRO A 657 -17.74 -46.26 7.73
CA PRO A 657 -19.15 -46.27 7.34
C PRO A 657 -19.84 -47.57 7.80
N VAL A 658 -21.10 -47.46 8.19
CA VAL A 658 -21.90 -48.62 8.64
C VAL A 658 -22.29 -49.53 7.46
N ALA A 659 -22.39 -48.96 6.27
CA ALA A 659 -22.71 -49.66 5.03
C ALA A 659 -22.02 -48.99 3.83
N VAL A 660 -21.81 -49.76 2.77
CA VAL A 660 -21.41 -49.27 1.44
C VAL A 660 -22.51 -49.60 0.45
N ILE A 661 -23.04 -48.59 -0.24
CA ILE A 661 -23.92 -48.76 -1.38
C ILE A 661 -23.05 -48.80 -2.64
N THR A 662 -23.20 -49.86 -3.43
CA THR A 662 -22.41 -50.07 -4.66
C THR A 662 -23.19 -50.92 -5.66
N THR A 663 -22.62 -51.21 -6.82
CA THR A 663 -23.18 -52.15 -7.79
C THR A 663 -22.55 -53.53 -7.64
N ALA A 664 -23.21 -54.58 -8.14
CA ALA A 664 -22.64 -55.93 -8.20
C ALA A 664 -21.25 -55.98 -8.86
N ALA A 665 -20.97 -55.10 -9.84
CA ALA A 665 -19.68 -55.03 -10.53
C ALA A 665 -18.56 -54.47 -9.66
N LEU A 666 -18.86 -53.50 -8.79
CA LEU A 666 -17.89 -52.82 -7.93
C LEU A 666 -17.78 -53.44 -6.53
N ALA A 667 -18.71 -54.32 -6.14
CA ALA A 667 -18.78 -54.94 -4.81
C ALA A 667 -17.48 -55.66 -4.37
N GLN A 668 -16.73 -56.25 -5.29
CA GLN A 668 -15.46 -56.92 -4.98
C GLN A 668 -14.41 -55.97 -4.37
N ARG A 669 -14.46 -54.68 -4.72
CA ARG A 669 -13.51 -53.68 -4.21
C ARG A 669 -13.69 -53.40 -2.71
N VAL A 670 -14.84 -53.74 -2.14
CA VAL A 670 -15.17 -53.46 -0.72
C VAL A 670 -15.45 -54.71 0.12
N ALA A 671 -15.52 -55.88 -0.49
CA ALA A 671 -15.86 -57.15 0.17
C ALA A 671 -14.90 -57.57 1.30
N GLY A 672 -13.68 -57.01 1.35
CA GLY A 672 -12.66 -57.33 2.35
C GLY A 672 -12.65 -56.47 3.62
N TYR A 673 -13.42 -55.39 3.68
CA TYR A 673 -13.32 -54.40 4.78
C TYR A 673 -14.32 -54.61 5.93
N GLY A 674 -15.09 -55.70 5.92
CA GLY A 674 -16.03 -56.02 7.01
C GLY A 674 -17.24 -55.08 7.13
N VAL A 675 -17.51 -54.27 6.10
CA VAL A 675 -18.67 -53.36 6.01
C VAL A 675 -19.83 -54.04 5.28
N ALA A 676 -21.07 -53.73 5.70
CA ALA A 676 -22.26 -54.23 5.03
C ALA A 676 -22.38 -53.64 3.61
N VAL A 677 -22.39 -54.50 2.60
CA VAL A 677 -22.54 -54.09 1.20
C VAL A 677 -24.01 -54.16 0.79
N VAL A 678 -24.53 -53.06 0.26
CA VAL A 678 -25.90 -52.94 -0.28
C VAL A 678 -25.80 -52.74 -1.78
N ASP A 679 -26.42 -53.62 -2.55
CA ASP A 679 -26.54 -53.45 -4.00
C ASP A 679 -27.62 -52.40 -4.30
N VAL A 680 -27.30 -51.41 -5.11
CA VAL A 680 -28.24 -50.34 -5.47
C VAL A 680 -29.41 -50.85 -6.33
N ASP A 681 -29.24 -51.99 -7.00
CA ASP A 681 -30.25 -52.65 -7.82
C ASP A 681 -30.90 -53.88 -7.13
N ASP A 682 -30.81 -53.97 -5.80
CA ASP A 682 -31.36 -55.12 -5.04
C ASP A 682 -32.86 -55.32 -5.31
N VAL A 683 -33.22 -56.52 -5.81
CA VAL A 683 -34.59 -56.94 -6.09
C VAL A 683 -35.53 -56.85 -4.88
N GLY A 684 -34.98 -56.90 -3.66
CA GLY A 684 -35.70 -56.73 -2.40
C GLY A 684 -36.24 -55.31 -2.17
N LEU A 685 -35.73 -54.30 -2.88
CA LEU A 685 -36.23 -52.92 -2.82
C LEU A 685 -37.70 -52.80 -3.24
N GLY A 686 -38.16 -53.68 -4.13
CA GLY A 686 -39.55 -53.74 -4.60
C GLY A 686 -40.58 -53.95 -3.48
N GLY A 687 -40.19 -54.59 -2.37
CA GLY A 687 -41.05 -54.91 -1.23
C GLY A 687 -40.99 -53.93 -0.06
N GLN A 688 -40.13 -52.90 -0.13
CA GLN A 688 -40.00 -51.90 0.94
C GLN A 688 -41.13 -50.86 0.90
N PRO A 689 -41.50 -50.24 2.03
CA PRO A 689 -42.48 -49.16 2.05
C PRO A 689 -42.03 -47.94 1.23
N VAL A 690 -43.00 -47.28 0.58
CA VAL A 690 -42.79 -45.98 -0.11
C VAL A 690 -43.07 -44.77 0.78
N THR A 691 -43.50 -44.99 2.03
CA THR A 691 -43.83 -43.92 2.97
C THR A 691 -42.58 -43.20 3.48
N ALA A 692 -42.65 -41.89 3.64
CA ALA A 692 -41.56 -41.09 4.19
C ALA A 692 -41.17 -41.52 5.61
N LEU A 693 -39.87 -41.47 5.91
CA LEU A 693 -39.30 -41.60 7.25
C LEU A 693 -39.39 -40.26 8.00
N PRO A 694 -39.24 -40.25 9.35
CA PRO A 694 -39.07 -39.02 10.11
C PRO A 694 -37.90 -38.19 9.56
N ALA A 695 -38.11 -36.89 9.36
CA ALA A 695 -37.08 -36.00 8.82
C ALA A 695 -35.87 -35.91 9.77
N PRO A 696 -34.63 -35.88 9.23
CA PRO A 696 -33.45 -35.67 10.05
C PRO A 696 -33.38 -34.23 10.57
N GLY A 697 -32.59 -34.04 11.61
CA GLY A 697 -32.27 -32.72 12.16
C GLY A 697 -31.49 -31.89 11.14
N ALA A 698 -31.68 -30.57 11.16
CA ALA A 698 -30.96 -29.69 10.26
C ALA A 698 -29.46 -29.59 10.60
N ASP A 699 -29.07 -29.85 11.86
CA ASP A 699 -27.67 -29.85 12.29
C ASP A 699 -27.00 -31.23 12.13
N ASP A 700 -27.73 -32.26 11.69
CA ASP A 700 -27.15 -33.56 11.36
C ASP A 700 -26.26 -33.44 10.10
N ILE A 701 -25.20 -34.25 10.04
CA ILE A 701 -24.27 -34.27 8.90
C ILE A 701 -25.00 -34.85 7.69
N ALA A 702 -25.01 -34.11 6.58
CA ALA A 702 -25.57 -34.54 5.31
C ALA A 702 -24.54 -35.32 4.48
N TYR A 703 -23.30 -34.84 4.41
CA TYR A 703 -22.26 -35.51 3.64
C TYR A 703 -20.85 -35.29 4.19
N LEU A 704 -19.95 -36.15 3.72
CA LEU A 704 -18.51 -36.10 3.96
C LEU A 704 -17.78 -36.08 2.61
N ILE A 705 -17.06 -35.01 2.28
CA ILE A 705 -16.20 -34.95 1.08
C ILE A 705 -14.74 -34.87 1.49
N TYR A 706 -13.91 -35.77 0.95
CA TYR A 706 -12.48 -35.80 1.26
C TYR A 706 -11.68 -34.83 0.40
N THR A 707 -10.87 -33.99 1.05
CA THR A 707 -9.88 -33.14 0.38
C THR A 707 -8.47 -33.68 0.60
N SER A 708 -7.49 -33.20 -0.17
CA SER A 708 -6.08 -33.63 -0.07
C SER A 708 -5.43 -33.32 1.29
N GLY A 709 -5.97 -32.32 2.02
CA GLY A 709 -5.43 -31.86 3.30
C GLY A 709 -4.12 -31.09 3.13
N THR A 710 -3.93 -30.02 3.89
CA THR A 710 -2.69 -29.22 3.85
C THR A 710 -1.46 -29.97 4.40
N THR A 711 -1.69 -31.04 5.15
CA THR A 711 -0.65 -31.91 5.72
C THR A 711 -0.26 -33.08 4.80
N GLY A 712 -0.90 -33.19 3.62
CA GLY A 712 -0.75 -34.32 2.70
C GLY A 712 -1.53 -35.58 3.11
N VAL A 713 -2.14 -35.59 4.30
CA VAL A 713 -3.09 -36.61 4.73
C VAL A 713 -4.51 -36.13 4.41
N PRO A 714 -5.31 -36.92 3.69
CA PRO A 714 -6.66 -36.53 3.33
C PRO A 714 -7.55 -36.31 4.55
N LYS A 715 -8.47 -35.37 4.45
CA LYS A 715 -9.44 -35.07 5.52
C LYS A 715 -10.86 -35.05 4.99
N GLY A 716 -11.79 -35.67 5.71
CA GLY A 716 -13.23 -35.62 5.41
C GLY A 716 -13.86 -34.33 5.94
N VAL A 717 -14.39 -33.50 5.06
CA VAL A 717 -15.14 -32.29 5.42
C VAL A 717 -16.60 -32.69 5.68
N ALA A 718 -17.04 -32.56 6.93
CA ALA A 718 -18.40 -32.83 7.36
C ALA A 718 -19.29 -31.60 7.16
N VAL A 719 -20.30 -31.72 6.30
CA VAL A 719 -21.24 -30.64 6.00
C VAL A 719 -22.62 -31.01 6.51
N THR A 720 -23.25 -30.10 7.26
CA THR A 720 -24.58 -30.33 7.83
C THR A 720 -25.68 -30.11 6.80
N HIS A 721 -26.85 -30.67 7.06
CA HIS A 721 -28.06 -30.40 6.30
C HIS A 721 -28.39 -28.91 6.18
N ARG A 722 -28.22 -28.16 7.27
CA ARG A 722 -28.45 -26.71 7.34
C ARG A 722 -27.50 -25.94 6.42
N ASN A 723 -26.24 -26.35 6.35
CA ASN A 723 -25.29 -25.73 5.43
C ASN A 723 -25.67 -26.02 3.98
N LEU A 724 -25.99 -27.28 3.65
CA LEU A 724 -26.38 -27.66 2.30
C LEU A 724 -27.69 -26.97 1.85
N ALA A 725 -28.65 -26.77 2.76
CA ALA A 725 -29.89 -26.05 2.49
C ALA A 725 -29.68 -24.59 2.05
N HIS A 726 -28.49 -24.01 2.24
CA HIS A 726 -28.22 -22.65 1.76
C HIS A 726 -28.25 -22.54 0.23
N LEU A 727 -27.97 -23.64 -0.50
CA LEU A 727 -28.00 -23.64 -1.97
C LEU A 727 -29.37 -23.19 -2.48
N ALA A 728 -30.45 -23.69 -1.87
CA ALA A 728 -31.82 -23.30 -2.22
C ALA A 728 -32.12 -21.79 -2.01
N ARG A 729 -31.37 -21.12 -1.13
CA ARG A 729 -31.62 -19.74 -0.70
C ARG A 729 -30.69 -18.70 -1.33
N SER A 730 -29.57 -19.15 -1.90
CA SER A 730 -28.48 -18.29 -2.34
C SER A 730 -28.24 -18.33 -3.84
N MET A 731 -29.17 -18.93 -4.60
CA MET A 731 -29.14 -18.95 -6.05
C MET A 731 -29.12 -17.52 -6.63
N PRO A 732 -28.26 -17.25 -7.63
CA PRO A 732 -28.25 -15.98 -8.32
C PRO A 732 -29.62 -15.67 -8.95
N PRO A 733 -30.12 -14.43 -8.83
CA PRO A 733 -31.40 -14.04 -9.41
C PRO A 733 -31.39 -14.02 -10.95
N ASP A 734 -30.21 -13.97 -11.56
CA ASP A 734 -30.01 -13.91 -13.02
C ASP A 734 -30.17 -15.28 -13.72
N LEU A 735 -30.31 -16.37 -12.96
CA LEU A 735 -30.50 -17.69 -13.53
C LEU A 735 -31.91 -17.86 -14.14
N PRO A 736 -32.05 -18.76 -15.15
CA PRO A 736 -33.35 -19.09 -15.73
C PRO A 736 -34.37 -19.55 -14.67
N ALA A 737 -35.66 -19.28 -14.89
CA ALA A 737 -36.72 -19.66 -13.94
C ALA A 737 -36.99 -21.18 -13.92
N ALA A 738 -36.96 -21.84 -15.08
CA ALA A 738 -37.12 -23.29 -15.20
C ALA A 738 -35.76 -23.89 -15.57
N GLN A 739 -35.01 -24.32 -14.56
CA GLN A 739 -33.61 -24.71 -14.74
C GLN A 739 -33.49 -26.18 -15.14
N VAL A 740 -32.51 -26.45 -16.01
CA VAL A 740 -32.07 -27.79 -16.41
C VAL A 740 -30.56 -27.81 -16.17
N TRP A 741 -30.17 -28.55 -15.14
CA TRP A 741 -28.79 -28.68 -14.66
C TRP A 741 -28.15 -29.97 -15.16
N THR A 742 -26.83 -29.98 -15.27
CA THR A 742 -26.06 -31.21 -15.47
C THR A 742 -25.44 -31.69 -14.17
N GLN A 743 -25.43 -33.00 -13.95
CA GLN A 743 -24.53 -33.66 -13.01
C GLN A 743 -23.38 -34.27 -13.82
N CYS A 744 -22.23 -33.58 -13.87
CA CYS A 744 -21.10 -33.94 -14.73
C CYS A 744 -19.76 -34.04 -13.99
N HIS A 745 -19.64 -33.46 -12.80
CA HIS A 745 -18.44 -33.58 -11.96
C HIS A 745 -18.44 -34.88 -11.14
N SER A 746 -17.25 -35.31 -10.70
CA SER A 746 -17.12 -36.47 -9.80
C SER A 746 -17.91 -36.25 -8.50
N TYR A 747 -18.57 -37.29 -7.99
CA TYR A 747 -19.27 -37.23 -6.70
C TYR A 747 -18.33 -36.95 -5.53
N ALA A 748 -17.04 -37.26 -5.67
CA ALA A 748 -16.03 -36.94 -4.67
C ALA A 748 -15.58 -35.46 -4.70
N PHE A 749 -16.14 -34.63 -5.58
CA PHE A 749 -15.91 -33.19 -5.66
C PHE A 749 -17.20 -32.44 -5.34
N ASP A 750 -17.10 -31.37 -4.54
CA ASP A 750 -18.24 -30.60 -4.04
C ASP A 750 -19.00 -29.82 -5.14
N PHE A 751 -18.42 -29.66 -6.34
CA PHE A 751 -19.17 -29.19 -7.50
C PHE A 751 -20.37 -30.09 -7.82
N SER A 752 -20.23 -31.40 -7.67
CA SER A 752 -21.36 -32.32 -7.86
C SER A 752 -22.48 -32.09 -6.85
N VAL A 753 -22.14 -31.63 -5.63
CA VAL A 753 -23.11 -31.24 -4.61
C VAL A 753 -23.88 -30.01 -5.08
N TRP A 754 -23.20 -29.04 -5.71
CA TRP A 754 -23.87 -27.90 -6.34
C TRP A 754 -24.87 -28.35 -7.40
N GLU A 755 -24.40 -29.15 -8.35
CA GLU A 755 -25.19 -29.63 -9.49
C GLU A 755 -26.47 -30.35 -9.03
N ILE A 756 -26.32 -31.34 -8.15
CA ILE A 756 -27.42 -32.19 -7.69
C ILE A 756 -28.39 -31.38 -6.86
N TRP A 757 -27.88 -30.69 -5.83
CA TRP A 757 -28.76 -30.11 -4.82
C TRP A 757 -29.30 -28.74 -5.22
N ALA A 758 -28.61 -27.94 -6.03
CA ALA A 758 -29.24 -26.72 -6.57
C ALA A 758 -30.44 -27.06 -7.48
N ALA A 759 -30.31 -28.12 -8.30
CA ALA A 759 -31.42 -28.57 -9.13
C ALA A 759 -32.58 -29.10 -8.28
N LEU A 760 -32.29 -30.10 -7.43
CA LEU A 760 -33.34 -30.81 -6.71
C LEU A 760 -34.02 -29.95 -5.64
N LEU A 761 -33.28 -29.09 -4.94
CA LEU A 761 -33.83 -28.17 -3.92
C LEU A 761 -34.57 -26.96 -4.52
N GLY A 762 -34.41 -26.68 -5.82
CA GLY A 762 -35.15 -25.64 -6.54
C GLY A 762 -36.44 -26.14 -7.21
N GLY A 763 -36.61 -27.46 -7.31
CA GLY A 763 -37.74 -28.05 -8.04
C GLY A 763 -37.45 -28.18 -9.54
N HIS A 764 -36.17 -28.27 -9.91
CA HIS A 764 -35.67 -28.24 -11.28
C HIS A 764 -35.26 -29.64 -11.77
N ARG A 765 -34.89 -29.72 -13.05
CA ARG A 765 -34.47 -30.97 -13.69
C ARG A 765 -32.95 -31.14 -13.60
N LEU A 766 -32.50 -32.33 -13.18
CA LEU A 766 -31.10 -32.76 -13.19
C LEU A 766 -30.85 -33.79 -14.30
N VAL A 767 -29.93 -33.48 -15.20
CA VAL A 767 -29.46 -34.38 -16.26
C VAL A 767 -28.18 -35.06 -15.77
N VAL A 768 -28.23 -36.35 -15.48
CA VAL A 768 -27.05 -37.13 -15.07
C VAL A 768 -26.27 -37.52 -16.32
N VAL A 769 -25.03 -37.03 -16.42
CA VAL A 769 -24.20 -37.17 -17.61
C VAL A 769 -23.25 -38.36 -17.42
N PRO A 770 -23.29 -39.37 -18.30
CA PRO A 770 -22.38 -40.52 -18.22
C PRO A 770 -20.91 -40.12 -18.31
N GLU A 771 -20.04 -40.90 -17.68
CA GLU A 771 -18.61 -40.58 -17.63
C GLU A 771 -17.94 -40.56 -19.00
N SER A 772 -18.32 -41.49 -19.88
CA SER A 772 -17.84 -41.54 -21.27
C SER A 772 -18.15 -40.26 -22.04
N VAL A 773 -19.30 -39.64 -21.78
CA VAL A 773 -19.74 -38.41 -22.46
C VAL A 773 -18.95 -37.22 -21.95
N THR A 774 -18.76 -37.09 -20.62
CA THR A 774 -17.98 -35.97 -20.07
C THR A 774 -16.50 -35.98 -20.46
N ALA A 775 -15.96 -37.15 -20.82
CA ALA A 775 -14.59 -37.26 -21.32
C ALA A 775 -14.42 -36.74 -22.76
N SER A 776 -15.53 -36.51 -23.49
CA SER A 776 -15.55 -36.04 -24.87
C SER A 776 -16.23 -34.68 -24.97
N PRO A 777 -15.51 -33.58 -25.22
CA PRO A 777 -16.09 -32.24 -25.33
C PRO A 777 -17.22 -32.15 -26.37
N ASP A 778 -17.10 -32.85 -27.50
CA ASP A 778 -18.09 -32.84 -28.57
C ASP A 778 -19.37 -33.61 -28.17
N GLU A 779 -19.23 -34.81 -27.59
CA GLU A 779 -20.41 -35.58 -27.11
C GLU A 779 -21.10 -34.87 -25.95
N PHE A 780 -20.32 -34.23 -25.06
CA PHE A 780 -20.87 -33.43 -23.98
C PHE A 780 -21.64 -32.24 -24.52
N HIS A 781 -21.08 -31.51 -25.50
CA HIS A 781 -21.75 -30.40 -26.18
C HIS A 781 -23.07 -30.81 -26.83
N ASP A 782 -23.08 -31.90 -27.58
CA ASP A 782 -24.28 -32.44 -28.22
C ASP A 782 -25.36 -32.81 -27.18
N LEU A 783 -24.95 -33.38 -26.04
CA LEU A 783 -25.87 -33.70 -24.94
C LEU A 783 -26.47 -32.43 -24.32
N LEU A 784 -25.66 -31.38 -24.08
CA LEU A 784 -26.15 -30.12 -23.53
C LEU A 784 -27.26 -29.52 -24.39
N ILE A 785 -27.09 -29.55 -25.72
CA ILE A 785 -28.09 -29.07 -26.69
C ILE A 785 -29.32 -29.98 -26.68
N GLY A 786 -29.11 -31.30 -26.80
CA GLY A 786 -30.20 -32.28 -26.89
C GLY A 786 -31.11 -32.30 -25.67
N GLU A 787 -30.53 -32.11 -24.48
CA GLU A 787 -31.25 -32.08 -23.21
C GLU A 787 -31.77 -30.70 -22.82
N GLN A 788 -31.51 -29.68 -23.65
CA GLN A 788 -31.88 -28.27 -23.42
C GLN A 788 -31.37 -27.76 -22.08
N VAL A 789 -30.12 -28.08 -21.75
CA VAL A 789 -29.45 -27.58 -20.55
C VAL A 789 -29.41 -26.06 -20.62
N ASN A 790 -29.73 -25.40 -19.51
CA ASN A 790 -29.71 -23.94 -19.41
C ASN A 790 -28.99 -23.42 -18.17
N VAL A 791 -28.51 -24.30 -17.29
CA VAL A 791 -27.54 -23.98 -16.25
C VAL A 791 -26.41 -24.99 -16.28
N LEU A 792 -25.19 -24.50 -16.43
CA LEU A 792 -23.98 -25.32 -16.51
C LEU A 792 -22.97 -24.84 -15.47
N THR A 793 -22.46 -25.76 -14.65
CA THR A 793 -21.29 -25.50 -13.80
C THR A 793 -20.05 -26.07 -14.46
N GLN A 794 -18.93 -25.35 -14.45
CA GLN A 794 -17.64 -25.80 -15.00
C GLN A 794 -16.47 -25.12 -14.29
N THR A 795 -15.28 -25.75 -14.35
CA THR A 795 -14.04 -25.03 -14.09
C THR A 795 -13.62 -24.19 -15.31
N PRO A 796 -12.88 -23.07 -15.12
CA PRO A 796 -12.35 -22.29 -16.23
C PRO A 796 -11.56 -23.13 -17.25
N SER A 797 -10.76 -24.09 -16.78
CA SER A 797 -10.00 -24.99 -17.64
C SER A 797 -10.89 -25.90 -18.49
N ALA A 798 -11.95 -26.48 -17.90
CA ALA A 798 -12.84 -27.39 -18.61
C ALA A 798 -13.74 -26.68 -19.62
N VAL A 799 -14.29 -25.50 -19.27
CA VAL A 799 -15.12 -24.73 -20.19
C VAL A 799 -14.32 -24.16 -21.37
N GLY A 800 -13.01 -23.99 -21.21
CA GLY A 800 -12.10 -23.59 -22.29
C GLY A 800 -12.06 -24.60 -23.45
N ALA A 801 -12.32 -25.88 -23.17
CA ALA A 801 -12.39 -26.93 -24.18
C ALA A 801 -13.77 -27.02 -24.88
N LEU A 802 -14.81 -26.39 -24.31
CA LEU A 802 -16.20 -26.51 -24.80
C LEU A 802 -16.59 -25.37 -25.75
N SER A 803 -17.30 -25.67 -26.83
CA SER A 803 -17.82 -24.66 -27.75
C SER A 803 -19.07 -23.97 -27.18
N PRO A 804 -19.15 -22.62 -27.17
CA PRO A 804 -20.35 -21.91 -26.74
C PRO A 804 -21.48 -21.91 -27.78
N GLN A 805 -21.22 -22.31 -29.03
CA GLN A 805 -22.21 -22.29 -30.11
C GLN A 805 -23.37 -23.24 -29.84
N GLY A 806 -24.62 -22.81 -30.02
CA GLY A 806 -25.80 -23.63 -29.72
C GLY A 806 -26.18 -23.68 -28.24
N LEU A 807 -25.39 -23.02 -27.38
CA LEU A 807 -25.61 -22.90 -25.93
C LEU A 807 -25.92 -21.44 -25.54
N GLU A 808 -26.61 -20.69 -26.41
CA GLU A 808 -26.94 -19.27 -26.19
C GLU A 808 -27.86 -19.04 -24.98
N SER A 809 -28.67 -20.03 -24.60
CA SER A 809 -29.56 -19.97 -23.44
C SER A 809 -28.92 -20.42 -22.13
N VAL A 810 -27.66 -20.86 -22.16
CA VAL A 810 -26.97 -21.41 -20.97
C VAL A 810 -26.45 -20.27 -20.10
N ALA A 811 -26.85 -20.28 -18.83
CA ALA A 811 -26.15 -19.58 -17.77
C ALA A 811 -24.97 -20.44 -17.29
N LEU A 812 -23.76 -19.88 -17.35
CA LEU A 812 -22.52 -20.55 -16.99
C LEU A 812 -22.06 -20.09 -15.60
N LEU A 813 -21.84 -21.05 -14.72
CA LEU A 813 -21.36 -20.87 -13.36
C LEU A 813 -19.94 -21.44 -13.28
N LEU A 814 -18.95 -20.56 -13.12
CA LEU A 814 -17.53 -20.90 -13.05
C LEU A 814 -17.06 -21.03 -11.61
N GLY A 815 -16.06 -21.86 -11.35
CA GLY A 815 -15.34 -21.84 -10.08
C GLY A 815 -14.28 -22.94 -9.98
N GLY A 816 -13.74 -23.12 -8.77
CA GLY A 816 -12.71 -24.12 -8.48
C GLY A 816 -11.29 -23.68 -8.84
N GLU A 817 -11.12 -22.71 -9.75
CA GLU A 817 -9.82 -22.18 -10.17
C GLU A 817 -9.95 -20.67 -10.50
N PRO A 818 -8.86 -19.88 -10.45
CA PRO A 818 -8.86 -18.52 -10.98
C PRO A 818 -9.32 -18.47 -12.44
N CYS A 819 -10.27 -17.58 -12.75
CA CYS A 819 -10.85 -17.47 -14.09
C CYS A 819 -10.06 -16.49 -14.97
N PRO A 820 -9.50 -16.93 -16.11
CA PRO A 820 -8.84 -16.03 -17.06
C PRO A 820 -9.84 -15.13 -17.79
N ALA A 821 -9.43 -13.91 -18.13
CA ALA A 821 -10.26 -12.95 -18.87
C ALA A 821 -10.70 -13.51 -20.24
N GLU A 822 -9.86 -14.31 -20.90
CA GLU A 822 -10.16 -14.89 -22.21
C GLU A 822 -11.36 -15.85 -22.17
N VAL A 823 -11.58 -16.53 -21.04
CA VAL A 823 -12.74 -17.41 -20.84
C VAL A 823 -14.02 -16.56 -20.78
N VAL A 824 -13.97 -15.43 -20.08
CA VAL A 824 -15.09 -14.49 -19.97
C VAL A 824 -15.41 -13.88 -21.32
N ASP A 825 -14.42 -13.40 -22.06
CA ASP A 825 -14.62 -12.81 -23.40
C ASP A 825 -15.25 -13.78 -24.39
N ARG A 826 -14.95 -15.08 -24.25
CA ARG A 826 -15.53 -16.13 -25.09
C ARG A 826 -16.98 -16.45 -24.73
N TRP A 827 -17.31 -16.51 -23.45
CA TRP A 827 -18.60 -17.04 -22.97
C TRP A 827 -19.62 -15.97 -22.59
N ALA A 828 -19.20 -14.83 -22.05
CA ALA A 828 -20.08 -13.75 -21.58
C ALA A 828 -20.93 -13.07 -22.67
N PRO A 829 -20.50 -12.94 -23.95
CA PRO A 829 -21.33 -12.30 -24.95
C PRO A 829 -22.71 -12.95 -25.09
N GLY A 830 -23.75 -12.20 -24.71
CA GLY A 830 -25.15 -12.63 -24.79
C GLY A 830 -25.58 -13.68 -23.78
N ARG A 831 -24.76 -14.01 -22.77
CA ARG A 831 -25.03 -15.05 -21.76
C ARG A 831 -24.79 -14.51 -20.34
N VAL A 832 -25.35 -15.23 -19.37
CA VAL A 832 -25.03 -15.02 -17.95
C VAL A 832 -23.81 -15.87 -17.62
N VAL A 833 -22.69 -15.23 -17.30
CA VAL A 833 -21.48 -15.90 -16.79
C VAL A 833 -21.18 -15.36 -15.40
N ILE A 834 -21.14 -16.24 -14.40
CA ILE A 834 -20.90 -15.90 -13.01
C ILE A 834 -19.67 -16.67 -12.54
N ASN A 835 -18.73 -15.97 -11.89
CA ASN A 835 -17.63 -16.61 -11.19
C ASN A 835 -18.00 -16.81 -9.73
N ALA A 836 -17.83 -18.04 -9.22
CA ALA A 836 -18.10 -18.42 -7.86
C ALA A 836 -16.83 -18.93 -7.19
N TYR A 837 -16.71 -18.66 -5.90
CA TYR A 837 -15.60 -19.11 -5.08
C TYR A 837 -16.11 -19.63 -3.75
N GLY A 838 -15.60 -20.80 -3.36
CA GLY A 838 -15.63 -21.26 -1.98
C GLY A 838 -14.80 -22.53 -1.82
N PRO A 839 -14.16 -22.72 -0.66
CA PRO A 839 -13.57 -24.00 -0.31
C PRO A 839 -14.67 -25.01 0.07
N THR A 840 -14.34 -26.29 0.05
CA THR A 840 -15.24 -27.38 0.49
C THR A 840 -15.78 -27.15 1.90
N GLU A 841 -14.97 -26.60 2.79
CA GLU A 841 -15.35 -26.24 4.16
C GLU A 841 -16.44 -25.16 4.25
N ALA A 842 -16.64 -24.37 3.20
CA ALA A 842 -17.69 -23.35 3.13
C ALA A 842 -18.98 -23.84 2.45
N THR A 843 -19.07 -25.14 2.12
CA THR A 843 -20.21 -25.75 1.39
C THR A 843 -20.33 -25.21 -0.03
N VAL A 844 -19.49 -25.71 -0.94
CA VAL A 844 -19.46 -25.40 -2.38
C VAL A 844 -19.01 -23.98 -2.72
N TYR A 845 -19.73 -22.94 -2.27
CA TYR A 845 -19.39 -21.55 -2.56
C TYR A 845 -19.69 -20.64 -1.38
N ALA A 846 -18.87 -19.61 -1.23
CA ALA A 846 -19.02 -18.56 -0.23
C ALA A 846 -19.28 -17.18 -0.87
N SER A 847 -18.82 -16.95 -2.11
CA SER A 847 -19.08 -15.75 -2.90
C SER A 847 -19.39 -16.04 -4.35
N MET A 848 -20.06 -15.08 -4.99
CA MET A 848 -20.34 -15.07 -6.42
C MET A 848 -20.22 -13.66 -6.99
N SER A 849 -19.73 -13.55 -8.21
CA SER A 849 -19.77 -12.30 -8.97
C SER A 849 -21.21 -11.99 -9.41
N THR A 850 -21.47 -10.72 -9.72
CA THR A 850 -22.55 -10.40 -10.66
C THR A 850 -22.20 -10.98 -12.04
N PRO A 851 -23.13 -11.03 -13.01
CA PRO A 851 -22.81 -11.41 -14.37
C PRO A 851 -21.58 -10.63 -14.90
N LEU A 852 -20.58 -11.35 -15.37
CA LEU A 852 -19.29 -10.79 -15.75
C LEU A 852 -19.38 -10.01 -17.06
N PRO A 853 -18.87 -8.77 -17.12
CA PRO A 853 -18.81 -8.02 -18.37
C PRO A 853 -17.70 -8.53 -19.27
N VAL A 854 -17.88 -8.38 -20.59
CA VAL A 854 -16.84 -8.59 -21.60
C VAL A 854 -15.75 -7.53 -21.44
N GLY A 855 -14.48 -7.91 -21.59
CA GLY A 855 -13.33 -7.00 -21.49
C GLY A 855 -12.92 -6.66 -20.06
N ALA A 856 -13.22 -7.53 -19.09
CA ALA A 856 -12.76 -7.36 -17.71
C ALA A 856 -11.26 -7.71 -17.58
N ASP A 857 -10.44 -6.76 -17.14
CA ASP A 857 -8.99 -7.00 -16.93
C ASP A 857 -8.71 -7.99 -15.78
N VAL A 858 -9.59 -8.01 -14.76
CA VAL A 858 -9.51 -8.90 -13.60
C VAL A 858 -10.89 -9.51 -13.36
N VAL A 859 -10.95 -10.83 -13.21
CA VAL A 859 -12.20 -11.56 -12.91
C VAL A 859 -12.33 -11.73 -11.39
N PRO A 860 -13.26 -11.02 -10.71
CA PRO A 860 -13.38 -11.09 -9.27
C PRO A 860 -14.08 -12.38 -8.81
N ILE A 861 -13.82 -12.79 -7.57
CA ILE A 861 -14.60 -13.85 -6.87
C ILE A 861 -15.98 -13.37 -6.39
N GLY A 862 -16.23 -12.06 -6.51
CA GLY A 862 -17.52 -11.42 -6.26
C GLY A 862 -17.85 -11.10 -4.81
N ALA A 863 -19.13 -10.98 -4.53
CA ALA A 863 -19.67 -10.62 -3.21
C ALA A 863 -20.09 -11.87 -2.43
N PRO A 864 -20.15 -11.81 -1.08
CA PRO A 864 -20.64 -12.93 -0.27
C PRO A 864 -22.02 -13.41 -0.73
N ALA A 865 -22.23 -14.73 -0.74
CA ALA A 865 -23.55 -15.29 -0.94
C ALA A 865 -24.56 -14.70 0.06
N SER A 866 -25.85 -14.65 -0.29
CA SER A 866 -26.89 -14.02 0.54
C SER A 866 -27.02 -14.60 1.96
N THR A 867 -26.46 -15.79 2.19
CA THR A 867 -26.44 -16.55 3.45
C THR A 867 -25.05 -16.61 4.10
N ALA A 868 -24.03 -15.98 3.52
CA ALA A 868 -22.65 -16.03 3.98
C ALA A 868 -22.12 -14.61 4.25
N ALA A 869 -21.15 -14.53 5.17
CA ALA A 869 -20.37 -13.31 5.40
C ALA A 869 -18.90 -13.59 5.09
N LEU A 870 -18.21 -12.60 4.52
CA LEU A 870 -16.77 -12.69 4.24
C LEU A 870 -16.03 -11.54 4.91
N PHE A 871 -14.84 -11.86 5.41
CA PHE A 871 -13.96 -10.91 6.05
C PHE A 871 -12.54 -11.15 5.53
N VAL A 872 -11.86 -10.08 5.13
CA VAL A 872 -10.43 -10.09 4.87
C VAL A 872 -9.75 -9.59 6.14
N LEU A 873 -8.89 -10.43 6.70
CA LEU A 873 -8.26 -10.19 8.00
C LEU A 873 -6.74 -10.31 7.89
N ASP A 874 -6.02 -9.53 8.68
CA ASP A 874 -4.57 -9.64 8.83
C ASP A 874 -4.17 -10.83 9.73
N GLY A 875 -2.86 -11.03 9.93
CA GLY A 875 -2.32 -12.09 10.81
C GLY A 875 -2.74 -11.99 12.29
N TRP A 876 -3.37 -10.88 12.69
CA TRP A 876 -3.91 -10.65 14.03
C TRP A 876 -5.45 -10.73 14.07
N LEU A 877 -6.07 -11.24 13.01
CA LEU A 877 -7.52 -11.39 12.84
C LEU A 877 -8.29 -10.05 12.83
N ARG A 878 -7.64 -8.97 12.37
CA ARG A 878 -8.24 -7.64 12.27
C ARG A 878 -8.55 -7.33 10.82
N ARG A 879 -9.57 -6.52 10.60
CA ARG A 879 -9.97 -6.10 9.26
C ARG A 879 -8.89 -5.25 8.62
N VAL A 880 -8.62 -5.54 7.36
CA VAL A 880 -7.72 -4.76 6.54
C VAL A 880 -8.49 -3.73 5.70
N PRO A 881 -7.87 -2.59 5.36
CA PRO A 881 -8.44 -1.67 4.38
C PRO A 881 -8.60 -2.31 3.00
N VAL A 882 -9.51 -1.75 2.19
CA VAL A 882 -9.64 -2.12 0.77
C VAL A 882 -8.30 -1.89 0.07
N GLY A 883 -7.87 -2.86 -0.75
CA GLY A 883 -6.61 -2.82 -1.50
C GLY A 883 -5.39 -3.37 -0.76
N VAL A 884 -5.55 -3.81 0.49
CA VAL A 884 -4.47 -4.42 1.29
C VAL A 884 -4.65 -5.94 1.30
N VAL A 885 -3.57 -6.70 1.08
CA VAL A 885 -3.56 -8.18 1.04
C VAL A 885 -2.63 -8.74 2.09
#